data_AF-G0QP96-F1
#
_entry.id   AF-G0QP96-F1
#
_cell.length_a   1.000
_cell.length_b   1.000
_cell.length_c   1.000
_cell.angle_alpha   90.00
_cell.angle_beta   90.00
_cell.angle_gamma   90.00
#
_symmetry.space_group_name_H-M   'P 1'
#
loop_
_entity.id
_entity.type
_entity.pdbx_description
1 polymer ?
#
loop_
_entity_poly.entity_id
_entity_poly.type
_entity_poly.pdbx_seq_one_letter_code
_entity_poly.pdbx_strand_id
1 'polypeptide(L)'
;MENTIKYYQTFKYQILLSNYPKIQEYLNKIKSFSIKHNFTEFDMLLFILVGLFLVYKIFQLMLIAIKYIFYNQRYSFKSLIFQFAFNKISLSKEYLEIKKKKIEKQIMESLDKNTDKKQYKLQLKGMKIGSLQKRKEEFIERDKSFSNLSNESGSKFSLDDDFEKNLKNFASKKKLKNLKIKKLEEFQYHNPLHYDIFPASRQMEAELISMTCNLFGNENAFGIVTQGETESILMCVLSHRNYALKYKNIKKPNIIIPVTANSAFFNACKHLNVDCIKIPVDSNSIVDMKLLQKSINFNTIMLVGSVPSFPHGIVDHIPDLAKLAIKYEIGLHVDCCLGSFVVAFSKDISLNIPQFDFTLDGVTSISCDYDKYGLAPKGVSICMFKTLELRHCCYTSVIDWPGGFYTTPSAAGSKSGAPIAGAWYAMQYFGREGYVQLAKNISQTLVELTNFVRKTPELQEIDILGNPKVCSFAIIYKKGVKKNIYHLEGAMSKKGWTLTGIQLPPAINVSVTHAIFANSKQFCQDLKQSAIEETGLTYGCLDKAGNVTIFYIDKNRYSNVDVKKDSSNLTFIEINTGYLAVSFDDFSIGIYDIQTGKQIQHLNWHKFQIKNLQVNHITGFLLSVTSDNLTLWNIRNFQREKSIFCKNSKYSQGCLVHSGEYLIAICQVKKIQNQNKIKLEWRYNVLQQRQFAMYKINKFKYKIFVKQMLYGQFFRGPIYMYWWRILVFVCS
;
A
#
# COMPACT_ATOMS: atom_id res chain seq x y z
N MET A 1 34.51 31.13 -66.96
CA MET A 1 34.36 30.91 -65.51
C MET A 1 35.66 30.38 -64.89
N GLU A 2 36.22 29.27 -65.39
CA GLU A 2 37.48 28.70 -64.88
C GLU A 2 38.65 29.70 -64.84
N ASN A 3 38.91 30.45 -65.91
CA ASN A 3 39.94 31.49 -65.93
C ASN A 3 39.77 32.52 -64.80
N THR A 4 38.53 32.88 -64.47
CA THR A 4 38.18 33.80 -63.38
C THR A 4 38.50 33.20 -62.00
N ILE A 5 38.17 31.92 -61.81
CA ILE A 5 38.50 31.16 -60.59
C ILE A 5 40.02 31.04 -60.43
N LYS A 6 40.73 30.70 -61.52
CA LYS A 6 42.19 30.56 -61.56
C LYS A 6 42.87 31.88 -61.22
N TYR A 7 42.43 33.00 -61.81
CA TYR A 7 42.95 34.34 -61.51
C TYR A 7 42.70 34.73 -60.04
N TYR A 8 41.50 34.48 -59.51
CA TYR A 8 41.17 34.76 -58.10
C TYR A 8 41.99 33.90 -57.12
N GLN A 9 42.25 32.63 -57.44
CA GLN A 9 43.15 31.76 -56.66
C GLN A 9 44.59 32.30 -56.68
N THR A 10 45.14 32.66 -57.85
CA THR A 10 46.48 33.23 -57.98
C THR A 10 46.62 34.54 -57.20
N PHE A 11 45.67 35.46 -57.34
CA PHE A 11 45.67 36.75 -56.65
C PHE A 11 45.57 36.58 -55.12
N LYS A 12 44.67 35.71 -54.64
CA LYS A 12 44.54 35.41 -53.21
C LYS A 12 45.79 34.75 -52.64
N TYR A 13 46.45 33.88 -53.42
CA TYR A 13 47.72 33.25 -53.04
C TYR A 13 48.86 34.27 -52.92
N GLN A 14 48.97 35.20 -53.88
CA GLN A 14 49.96 36.28 -53.85
C GLN A 14 49.78 37.20 -52.62
N ILE A 15 48.56 37.59 -52.27
CA ILE A 15 48.27 38.39 -51.07
C ILE A 15 48.62 37.65 -49.77
N LEU A 16 48.38 36.33 -49.72
CA LEU A 16 48.72 35.50 -48.56
C LEU A 16 50.24 35.40 -48.36
N LEU A 17 51.01 35.42 -49.45
CA LEU A 17 52.47 35.39 -49.42
C LEU A 17 53.09 36.77 -49.12
N SER A 18 52.54 37.86 -49.66
CA SER A 18 53.03 39.23 -49.38
C SER A 18 52.88 39.60 -47.90
N ASN A 19 51.77 39.19 -47.28
CA ASN A 19 51.46 39.55 -45.89
C ASN A 19 52.18 38.65 -44.87
N TYR A 20 52.68 37.49 -45.29
CA TYR A 20 53.34 36.51 -44.42
C TYR A 20 54.59 35.89 -45.09
N PRO A 21 55.67 36.65 -45.30
CA PRO A 21 56.85 36.19 -46.05
C PRO A 21 57.51 34.92 -45.47
N LYS A 22 57.38 34.65 -44.17
CA LYS A 22 57.83 33.39 -43.56
C LYS A 22 57.11 32.15 -44.14
N ILE A 23 55.87 32.29 -44.60
CA ILE A 23 55.13 31.19 -45.26
C ILE A 23 55.80 30.83 -46.59
N GLN A 24 56.31 31.81 -47.36
CA GLN A 24 57.11 31.55 -48.56
C GLN A 24 58.37 30.74 -48.21
N GLU A 25 59.07 31.11 -47.14
CA GLU A 25 60.28 30.42 -46.66
C GLU A 25 59.99 28.96 -46.26
N TYR A 26 58.91 28.72 -45.50
CA TYR A 26 58.50 27.36 -45.11
C TYR A 26 58.02 26.53 -46.31
N LEU A 27 57.25 27.11 -47.24
CA LEU A 27 56.82 26.42 -48.46
C LEU A 27 58.01 26.05 -49.37
N ASN A 28 59.01 26.93 -49.49
CA ASN A 28 60.24 26.63 -50.23
C ASN A 28 61.05 25.51 -49.54
N LYS A 29 61.16 25.54 -48.20
CA LYS A 29 61.79 24.45 -47.42
C LYS A 29 61.05 23.12 -47.61
N ILE A 30 59.72 23.12 -47.52
CA ILE A 30 58.86 21.94 -47.73
C ILE A 30 59.02 21.40 -49.17
N LYS A 31 59.02 22.25 -50.20
CA LYS A 31 59.28 21.82 -51.59
C LYS A 31 60.68 21.21 -51.73
N SER A 32 61.71 21.85 -51.18
CA SER A 32 63.08 21.29 -51.24
C SER A 32 63.19 19.94 -50.53
N PHE A 33 62.43 19.72 -49.45
CA PHE A 33 62.38 18.46 -48.72
C PHE A 33 61.60 17.36 -49.47
N SER A 34 60.43 17.69 -50.05
CA SER A 34 59.65 16.77 -50.89
C SER A 34 60.47 16.30 -52.11
N ILE A 35 61.14 17.22 -52.80
CA ILE A 35 62.03 16.92 -53.95
C ILE A 35 63.22 16.05 -53.50
N LYS A 36 63.87 16.38 -52.38
CA LYS A 36 65.03 15.63 -51.87
C LYS A 36 64.69 14.18 -51.48
N HIS A 37 63.45 13.90 -51.15
CA HIS A 37 63.00 12.59 -50.64
C HIS A 37 61.94 11.90 -51.52
N ASN A 38 61.69 12.41 -52.74
CA ASN A 38 60.70 11.90 -53.69
C ASN A 38 59.26 11.75 -53.12
N PHE A 39 58.87 12.59 -52.15
CA PHE A 39 57.50 12.58 -51.63
C PHE A 39 56.53 13.25 -52.60
N THR A 40 55.44 12.55 -52.95
CA THR A 40 54.36 13.09 -53.78
C THR A 40 53.52 14.12 -53.02
N GLU A 41 52.69 14.88 -53.74
CA GLU A 41 51.73 15.81 -53.10
C GLU A 41 50.74 15.07 -52.19
N PHE A 42 50.42 13.79 -52.49
CA PHE A 42 49.57 12.95 -51.65
C PHE A 42 50.27 12.55 -50.34
N ASP A 43 51.55 12.18 -50.38
CA ASP A 43 52.33 11.88 -49.18
C ASP A 43 52.43 13.11 -48.28
N MET A 44 52.67 14.29 -48.87
CA MET A 44 52.70 15.56 -48.14
C MET A 44 51.35 15.89 -47.49
N LEU A 45 50.23 15.64 -48.18
CA LEU A 45 48.88 15.78 -47.61
C LEU A 45 48.68 14.79 -46.44
N LEU A 46 49.13 13.54 -46.59
CA LEU A 46 49.03 12.50 -45.57
C LEU A 46 49.84 12.87 -44.32
N PHE A 47 51.08 13.36 -44.47
CA PHE A 47 51.89 13.84 -43.34
C PHE A 47 51.23 15.03 -42.62
N ILE A 48 50.60 15.96 -43.34
CA ILE A 48 49.86 17.08 -42.74
C ILE A 48 48.63 16.56 -41.97
N LEU A 49 47.87 15.61 -42.52
CA LEU A 49 46.71 15.01 -41.86
C LEU A 49 47.11 14.21 -40.60
N VAL A 50 48.19 13.43 -40.67
CA VAL A 50 48.77 12.71 -39.51
C VAL A 50 49.28 13.69 -38.45
N GLY A 51 49.94 14.78 -38.86
CA GLY A 51 50.39 15.85 -37.96
C GLY A 51 49.23 16.56 -37.25
N LEU A 52 48.18 16.93 -37.99
CA LEU A 52 46.96 17.53 -37.43
C LEU A 52 46.23 16.56 -36.49
N PHE A 53 46.18 15.26 -36.82
CA PHE A 53 45.60 14.24 -35.94
C PHE A 53 46.43 14.07 -34.66
N LEU A 54 47.76 14.07 -34.74
CA LEU A 54 48.66 14.05 -33.57
C LEU A 54 48.46 15.28 -32.68
N VAL A 55 48.44 16.49 -33.26
CA VAL A 55 48.17 17.74 -32.52
C VAL A 55 46.80 17.71 -31.87
N TYR A 56 45.76 17.24 -32.57
CA TYR A 56 44.42 17.07 -32.00
C TYR A 56 44.39 16.05 -30.84
N LYS A 57 45.13 14.94 -30.94
CA LYS A 57 45.27 13.96 -29.85
C LYS A 57 46.02 14.53 -28.64
N ILE A 58 47.11 15.28 -28.86
CA ILE A 58 47.84 15.98 -27.81
C ILE A 58 46.95 17.01 -27.12
N PHE A 59 46.19 17.80 -27.88
CA PHE A 59 45.27 18.80 -27.36
C PHE A 59 44.11 18.16 -26.57
N GLN A 60 43.53 17.05 -27.04
CA GLN A 60 42.57 16.28 -26.26
C GLN A 60 43.17 15.73 -24.96
N LEU A 61 44.40 15.20 -24.99
CA LEU A 61 45.10 14.73 -23.79
C LEU A 61 45.35 15.88 -22.80
N MET A 62 45.74 17.06 -23.27
CA MET A 62 45.86 18.26 -22.44
C MET A 62 44.52 18.68 -21.83
N LEU A 63 43.43 18.74 -22.60
CA LEU A 63 42.10 19.08 -22.08
C LEU A 63 41.59 18.07 -21.04
N ILE A 64 41.89 16.77 -21.23
CA ILE A 64 41.59 15.72 -20.26
C ILE A 64 42.43 15.90 -18.99
N ALA A 65 43.73 16.17 -19.13
CA ALA A 65 44.64 16.41 -18.01
C ALA A 65 44.24 17.66 -17.20
N ILE A 66 43.93 18.77 -17.88
CA ILE A 66 43.46 20.02 -17.27
C ILE A 66 42.15 19.76 -16.49
N LYS A 67 41.18 19.06 -17.07
CA LYS A 67 39.98 18.64 -16.33
C LYS A 67 40.31 17.76 -15.12
N TYR A 68 41.20 16.78 -15.26
CA TYR A 68 41.58 15.90 -14.15
C TYR A 68 42.34 16.62 -13.02
N ILE A 69 43.14 17.64 -13.35
CA ILE A 69 43.91 18.43 -12.37
C ILE A 69 42.98 19.42 -11.63
N PHE A 70 42.21 20.23 -12.36
CA PHE A 70 41.44 21.33 -11.75
C PHE A 70 40.12 20.88 -11.12
N TYR A 71 39.49 19.80 -11.59
CA TYR A 71 38.19 19.33 -11.06
C TYR A 71 38.30 18.28 -9.96
N ASN A 72 39.50 17.78 -9.63
CA ASN A 72 39.69 16.60 -8.80
C ASN A 72 40.78 16.76 -7.73
N GLN A 73 40.60 17.74 -6.83
CA GLN A 73 41.55 18.14 -5.77
C GLN A 73 41.99 17.00 -4.81
N ARG A 74 41.39 15.81 -4.87
CA ARG A 74 41.74 14.64 -4.05
C ARG A 74 43.06 13.94 -4.47
N TYR A 75 43.60 14.19 -5.65
CA TYR A 75 44.73 13.40 -6.20
C TYR A 75 45.92 14.25 -6.66
N SER A 76 47.14 13.85 -6.27
CA SER A 76 48.38 14.50 -6.70
C SER A 76 48.71 14.21 -8.17
N PHE A 77 49.48 15.09 -8.82
CA PHE A 77 49.89 14.93 -10.22
C PHE A 77 50.57 13.58 -10.52
N LYS A 78 51.36 13.04 -9.58
CA LYS A 78 51.93 11.68 -9.68
C LYS A 78 50.86 10.59 -9.67
N SER A 79 49.83 10.72 -8.82
CA SER A 79 48.68 9.81 -8.79
C SER A 79 47.85 9.89 -10.07
N LEU A 80 47.69 11.08 -10.65
CA LEU A 80 47.00 11.30 -11.92
C LEU A 80 47.72 10.65 -13.11
N ILE A 81 49.06 10.81 -13.22
CA ILE A 81 49.86 10.12 -14.24
C ILE A 81 49.77 8.59 -14.05
N PHE A 82 49.87 8.10 -12.82
CA PHE A 82 49.72 6.67 -12.51
C PHE A 82 48.35 6.15 -12.94
N GLN A 83 47.25 6.82 -12.56
CA GLN A 83 45.89 6.44 -12.99
C GLN A 83 45.76 6.45 -14.53
N PHE A 84 46.32 7.44 -15.23
CA PHE A 84 46.27 7.49 -16.69
C PHE A 84 46.97 6.29 -17.33
N ALA A 85 48.22 6.00 -16.93
CA ALA A 85 48.97 4.86 -17.43
C ALA A 85 48.26 3.54 -17.10
N PHE A 86 47.88 3.35 -15.84
CA PHE A 86 47.24 2.13 -15.33
C PHE A 86 45.87 1.84 -15.97
N ASN A 87 45.11 2.87 -16.34
CA ASN A 87 43.82 2.74 -17.04
C ASN A 87 43.94 2.61 -18.58
N LYS A 88 45.13 2.83 -19.17
CA LYS A 88 45.36 2.79 -20.63
C LYS A 88 46.23 1.62 -21.08
N ILE A 89 47.17 1.16 -20.27
CA ILE A 89 47.95 -0.06 -20.53
C ILE A 89 47.01 -1.29 -20.45
N SER A 90 47.15 -2.25 -21.37
CA SER A 90 46.30 -3.44 -21.39
C SER A 90 46.64 -4.42 -20.25
N LEU A 91 47.94 -4.62 -20.01
CA LEU A 91 48.46 -5.54 -18.98
C LEU A 91 47.94 -5.23 -17.56
N SER A 92 47.77 -3.95 -17.22
CA SER A 92 47.21 -3.55 -15.91
C SER A 92 45.72 -3.87 -15.78
N LYS A 93 44.94 -3.78 -16.86
CA LYS A 93 43.53 -4.22 -16.87
C LYS A 93 43.40 -5.72 -16.76
N GLU A 94 44.24 -6.46 -17.48
CA GLU A 94 44.28 -7.92 -17.43
C GLU A 94 44.67 -8.40 -16.03
N TYR A 95 45.70 -7.81 -15.42
CA TYR A 95 46.09 -8.05 -14.03
C TYR A 95 44.98 -7.70 -13.02
N LEU A 96 44.24 -6.62 -13.23
CA LEU A 96 43.06 -6.28 -12.43
C LEU A 96 41.95 -7.32 -12.55
N GLU A 97 41.59 -7.75 -13.75
CA GLU A 97 40.56 -8.79 -13.95
C GLU A 97 41.00 -10.15 -13.41
N ILE A 98 42.29 -10.50 -13.49
CA ILE A 98 42.85 -11.70 -12.83
C ILE A 98 42.72 -11.59 -11.30
N LYS A 99 43.10 -10.43 -10.71
CA LYS A 99 42.94 -10.19 -9.26
C LYS A 99 41.48 -10.22 -8.82
N LYS A 100 40.60 -9.59 -9.58
CA LYS A 100 39.15 -9.57 -9.34
C LYS A 100 38.56 -10.98 -9.38
N LYS A 101 38.83 -11.76 -10.44
CA LYS A 101 38.41 -13.17 -10.54
C LYS A 101 38.95 -14.03 -9.39
N LYS A 102 40.18 -13.77 -8.92
CA LYS A 102 40.74 -14.45 -7.74
C LYS A 102 39.96 -14.11 -6.46
N ILE A 103 39.65 -12.84 -6.24
CA ILE A 103 38.87 -12.38 -5.07
C ILE A 103 37.42 -12.90 -5.14
N GLU A 104 36.78 -12.81 -6.31
CA GLU A 104 35.45 -13.37 -6.56
C GLU A 104 35.43 -14.88 -6.26
N LYS A 105 36.43 -15.63 -6.75
CA LYS A 105 36.58 -17.06 -6.45
C LYS A 105 36.75 -17.31 -4.94
N GLN A 106 37.62 -16.58 -4.24
CA GLN A 106 37.81 -16.74 -2.79
C GLN A 106 36.54 -16.45 -1.98
N ILE A 107 35.76 -15.43 -2.37
CA ILE A 107 34.47 -15.12 -1.75
C ILE A 107 33.46 -16.23 -1.99
N MET A 108 33.37 -16.75 -3.23
CA MET A 108 32.46 -17.86 -3.57
C MET A 108 32.85 -19.15 -2.84
N GLU A 109 34.14 -19.51 -2.80
CA GLU A 109 34.65 -20.66 -2.04
C GLU A 109 34.32 -20.55 -0.55
N SER A 110 34.41 -19.36 0.04
CA SER A 110 34.02 -19.15 1.44
C SER A 110 32.49 -19.22 1.65
N LEU A 111 31.69 -18.70 0.72
CA LEU A 111 30.22 -18.81 0.79
C LEU A 111 29.75 -20.25 0.63
N ASP A 112 30.37 -21.02 -0.28
CA ASP A 112 30.08 -22.43 -0.50
C ASP A 112 30.53 -23.30 0.68
N LYS A 113 31.71 -23.05 1.26
CA LYS A 113 32.15 -23.72 2.49
C LYS A 113 31.19 -23.50 3.67
N ASN A 114 30.62 -22.29 3.78
CA ASN A 114 29.78 -21.91 4.91
C ASN A 114 28.28 -22.26 4.72
N THR A 115 27.88 -22.88 3.59
CA THR A 115 26.44 -23.15 3.29
C THR A 115 26.19 -24.55 2.70
N ASP A 116 25.25 -25.29 3.29
CA ASP A 116 25.01 -26.72 3.01
C ASP A 116 23.58 -27.03 2.56
N LYS A 117 23.34 -28.20 1.94
CA LYS A 117 21.98 -28.74 1.62
C LYS A 117 21.04 -27.75 0.91
N LYS A 118 21.60 -26.93 0.00
CA LYS A 118 20.96 -25.71 -0.53
C LYS A 118 19.68 -25.99 -1.32
N GLN A 119 18.63 -25.19 -1.12
CA GLN A 119 17.31 -25.43 -1.72
C GLN A 119 16.83 -24.25 -2.59
N TYR A 120 17.17 -24.32 -3.87
CA TYR A 120 16.89 -23.27 -4.85
C TYR A 120 15.53 -23.38 -5.56
N LYS A 121 14.80 -24.49 -5.39
CA LYS A 121 13.45 -24.69 -5.95
C LYS A 121 12.50 -25.17 -4.85
N LEU A 122 11.28 -24.61 -4.83
CA LEU A 122 10.28 -24.91 -3.82
C LEU A 122 9.87 -26.38 -3.89
N GLN A 123 9.92 -27.09 -2.76
CA GLN A 123 9.53 -28.49 -2.68
C GLN A 123 8.05 -28.68 -3.03
N LEU A 124 7.71 -29.76 -3.74
CA LEU A 124 6.33 -30.07 -4.11
C LEU A 124 5.43 -30.20 -2.85
N LYS A 125 5.91 -30.95 -1.85
CA LYS A 125 5.27 -31.14 -0.55
C LYS A 125 6.02 -30.39 0.55
N GLY A 126 5.27 -29.82 1.49
CA GLY A 126 5.83 -29.20 2.68
C GLY A 126 6.57 -30.19 3.59
N MET A 127 7.66 -29.74 4.20
CA MET A 127 8.44 -30.50 5.16
C MET A 127 7.66 -30.76 6.45
N LYS A 128 7.84 -31.97 7.01
CA LYS A 128 7.31 -32.31 8.35
C LYS A 128 7.92 -31.40 9.41
N ILE A 129 7.13 -31.05 10.43
CA ILE A 129 7.53 -30.11 11.50
C ILE A 129 8.82 -30.53 12.21
N GLY A 130 9.04 -31.83 12.45
CA GLY A 130 10.29 -32.34 13.05
C GLY A 130 11.51 -32.13 12.15
N SER A 131 11.36 -32.29 10.83
CA SER A 131 12.42 -32.03 9.86
C SER A 131 12.79 -30.55 9.79
N LEU A 132 11.81 -29.64 9.88
CA LEU A 132 12.03 -28.20 9.94
C LEU A 132 12.71 -27.78 11.25
N GLN A 133 12.27 -28.36 12.38
CA GLN A 133 12.88 -28.12 13.69
C GLN A 133 14.35 -28.53 13.67
N LYS A 134 14.66 -29.75 13.19
CA LYS A 134 16.03 -30.23 13.01
C LYS A 134 16.84 -29.33 12.07
N ARG A 135 16.29 -28.93 10.91
CA ARG A 135 17.05 -28.07 9.98
C ARG A 135 17.32 -26.66 10.55
N LYS A 136 16.40 -26.14 11.37
CA LYS A 136 16.62 -24.91 12.13
C LYS A 136 17.70 -25.10 13.21
N GLU A 137 17.73 -26.24 13.89
CA GLU A 137 18.81 -26.59 14.84
C GLU A 137 20.17 -26.74 14.13
N GLU A 138 20.24 -27.46 13.00
CA GLU A 138 21.44 -27.54 12.15
C GLU A 138 21.97 -26.15 11.76
N PHE A 139 21.09 -25.21 11.38
CA PHE A 139 21.49 -23.83 11.08
C PHE A 139 22.06 -23.09 12.31
N ILE A 140 21.46 -23.26 13.50
CA ILE A 140 21.89 -22.58 14.73
C ILE A 140 23.22 -23.17 15.22
N GLU A 141 23.38 -24.50 15.23
CA GLU A 141 24.62 -25.18 15.61
C GLU A 141 25.78 -24.85 14.67
N ARG A 142 25.50 -24.79 13.36
CA ARG A 142 26.49 -24.41 12.35
C ARG A 142 26.90 -22.95 12.46
N ASP A 143 25.96 -22.01 12.52
CA ASP A 143 26.30 -20.59 12.68
C ASP A 143 27.04 -20.36 14.03
N LYS A 144 26.71 -21.09 15.10
CA LYS A 144 27.46 -21.12 16.37
C LYS A 144 28.92 -21.57 16.27
N SER A 145 29.31 -22.30 15.22
CA SER A 145 30.72 -22.65 14.97
C SER A 145 31.54 -21.54 14.30
N PHE A 146 30.88 -20.50 13.78
CA PHE A 146 31.50 -19.25 13.35
C PHE A 146 31.44 -18.19 14.46
N SER A 147 30.34 -18.18 15.23
CA SER A 147 30.10 -17.22 16.33
C SER A 147 30.68 -17.73 17.67
N ASN A 148 31.96 -17.47 17.93
CA ASN A 148 32.57 -17.71 19.25
C ASN A 148 32.03 -16.70 20.28
N LEU A 149 30.86 -17.01 20.85
CA LEU A 149 29.93 -16.13 21.58
C LEU A 149 30.51 -15.17 22.65
N SER A 150 31.73 -15.39 23.15
CA SER A 150 32.41 -14.49 24.11
C SER A 150 33.37 -13.47 23.48
N ASN A 151 33.77 -13.69 22.22
CA ASN A 151 34.90 -13.01 21.58
C ASN A 151 34.49 -12.25 20.29
N GLU A 152 33.22 -11.89 20.18
CA GLU A 152 32.66 -11.17 19.03
C GLU A 152 32.54 -9.67 19.28
N SER A 153 32.72 -8.87 18.22
CA SER A 153 32.61 -7.40 18.30
C SER A 153 31.79 -6.85 17.14
N GLY A 154 30.77 -6.04 17.45
CA GLY A 154 29.95 -5.34 16.46
C GLY A 154 28.95 -6.19 15.67
N SER A 155 28.90 -7.52 15.87
CA SER A 155 27.99 -8.46 15.20
C SER A 155 26.70 -8.70 15.99
N LYS A 156 26.83 -9.16 17.24
CA LYS A 156 25.74 -9.46 18.18
C LYS A 156 25.76 -8.44 19.32
N PHE A 157 24.60 -7.90 19.67
CA PHE A 157 24.42 -6.86 20.70
C PHE A 157 23.45 -7.29 21.83
N SER A 158 23.33 -8.59 22.08
CA SER A 158 22.53 -9.11 23.20
C SER A 158 23.27 -8.94 24.53
N LEU A 159 22.51 -8.90 25.63
CA LEU A 159 23.03 -9.20 26.96
C LEU A 159 23.16 -10.74 27.14
N ASP A 160 23.37 -11.20 28.37
CA ASP A 160 23.48 -12.61 28.74
C ASP A 160 22.22 -13.46 28.42
N ASP A 161 22.40 -14.78 28.49
CA ASP A 161 21.36 -15.78 28.20
C ASP A 161 20.13 -15.64 29.11
N ASP A 162 20.28 -15.16 30.35
CA ASP A 162 19.15 -14.96 31.26
C ASP A 162 18.37 -13.69 30.90
N PHE A 163 19.02 -12.60 30.44
CA PHE A 163 18.32 -11.48 29.83
C PHE A 163 17.58 -11.90 28.56
N GLU A 164 18.23 -12.66 27.65
CA GLU A 164 17.56 -13.19 26.46
C GLU A 164 16.31 -14.00 26.80
N LYS A 165 16.44 -14.94 27.75
CA LYS A 165 15.37 -15.80 28.26
C LYS A 165 14.27 -15.01 28.95
N ASN A 166 14.60 -13.94 29.68
CA ASN A 166 13.62 -13.02 30.27
C ASN A 166 12.90 -12.20 29.21
N LEU A 167 13.57 -11.75 28.14
CA LEU A 167 12.94 -11.09 26.99
C LEU A 167 12.01 -12.03 26.20
N LYS A 168 12.47 -13.28 25.95
CA LYS A 168 11.68 -14.37 25.37
C LYS A 168 10.43 -14.67 26.24
N ASN A 169 10.57 -14.66 27.57
CA ASN A 169 9.45 -14.79 28.52
C ASN A 169 8.50 -13.57 28.53
N PHE A 170 9.01 -12.35 28.40
CA PHE A 170 8.20 -11.13 28.32
C PHE A 170 7.34 -11.13 27.04
N ALA A 171 7.96 -11.40 25.89
CA ALA A 171 7.27 -11.49 24.60
C ALA A 171 6.18 -12.59 24.58
N SER A 172 6.44 -13.74 25.22
CA SER A 172 5.52 -14.89 25.20
C SER A 172 4.41 -14.86 26.26
N LYS A 173 4.53 -14.06 27.34
CA LYS A 173 3.51 -13.97 28.41
C LYS A 173 2.13 -13.47 27.95
N LYS A 174 2.00 -12.82 26.78
CA LYS A 174 0.74 -12.21 26.29
C LYS A 174 -0.21 -13.22 25.60
N LYS A 175 -0.53 -14.33 26.28
CA LYS A 175 -1.62 -15.29 25.96
C LYS A 175 -1.65 -15.88 24.54
N LEU A 176 -0.52 -15.91 23.84
CA LEU A 176 -0.39 -16.47 22.48
C LEU A 176 -0.41 -18.01 22.50
N LYS A 177 -1.62 -18.60 22.53
CA LYS A 177 -1.84 -20.06 22.34
C LYS A 177 -1.41 -20.60 20.96
N ASN A 178 -1.00 -19.73 20.03
CA ASN A 178 -0.62 -20.11 18.68
C ASN A 178 0.85 -20.58 18.62
N LEU A 179 1.04 -21.90 18.47
CA LEU A 179 2.30 -22.66 18.38
C LEU A 179 3.29 -22.27 17.23
N LYS A 180 3.11 -21.11 16.60
CA LYS A 180 3.85 -20.68 15.40
C LYS A 180 5.04 -19.74 15.68
N ILE A 181 5.01 -18.94 16.76
CA ILE A 181 6.00 -17.86 16.97
C ILE A 181 7.26 -18.33 17.72
N LYS A 182 7.14 -19.28 18.66
CA LYS A 182 8.24 -19.81 19.51
C LYS A 182 9.40 -20.53 18.78
N LYS A 183 9.49 -20.43 17.45
CA LYS A 183 10.44 -21.20 16.63
C LYS A 183 11.53 -20.36 15.94
N LEU A 184 11.44 -19.04 16.03
CA LEU A 184 12.35 -18.10 15.34
C LEU A 184 13.18 -17.26 16.32
N GLU A 185 13.10 -17.54 17.62
CA GLU A 185 13.63 -16.68 18.70
C GLU A 185 15.16 -16.45 18.60
N GLU A 186 15.94 -17.43 18.13
CA GLU A 186 17.40 -17.26 17.95
C GLU A 186 17.74 -16.29 16.79
N PHE A 187 16.97 -16.35 15.70
CA PHE A 187 17.22 -15.54 14.50
C PHE A 187 16.94 -14.04 14.71
N GLN A 188 16.40 -13.63 15.86
CA GLN A 188 16.17 -12.20 16.16
C GLN A 188 17.48 -11.39 16.19
N TYR A 189 18.59 -12.03 16.60
CA TYR A 189 19.92 -11.41 16.69
C TYR A 189 20.82 -11.67 15.48
N HIS A 190 20.46 -12.57 14.56
CA HIS A 190 21.22 -12.75 13.32
C HIS A 190 21.09 -11.49 12.46
N ASN A 191 22.21 -11.01 11.93
CA ASN A 191 22.27 -9.82 11.07
C ASN A 191 22.94 -10.17 9.71
N PRO A 192 22.20 -10.28 8.59
CA PRO A 192 22.75 -10.70 7.29
C PRO A 192 23.88 -9.83 6.72
N LEU A 193 24.13 -8.66 7.30
CA LEU A 193 25.31 -7.83 7.00
C LEU A 193 26.63 -8.57 7.32
N HIS A 194 26.65 -9.37 8.39
CA HIS A 194 27.78 -10.21 8.80
C HIS A 194 27.53 -11.65 8.29
N TYR A 195 27.65 -11.83 6.98
CA TYR A 195 27.36 -13.09 6.28
C TYR A 195 28.36 -14.21 6.61
N ASP A 196 29.51 -13.84 7.17
CA ASP A 196 30.59 -14.66 7.70
C ASP A 196 30.22 -15.28 9.06
N ILE A 197 29.55 -14.50 9.93
CA ILE A 197 29.10 -14.93 11.27
C ILE A 197 27.71 -15.59 11.20
N PHE A 198 26.81 -15.11 10.33
CA PHE A 198 25.43 -15.58 10.20
C PHE A 198 25.11 -16.20 8.81
N PRO A 199 25.88 -17.21 8.33
CA PRO A 199 25.69 -17.76 7.00
C PRO A 199 24.33 -18.45 6.79
N ALA A 200 23.58 -18.83 7.85
CA ALA A 200 22.23 -19.38 7.69
C ALA A 200 21.26 -18.31 7.18
N SER A 201 21.31 -17.10 7.73
CA SER A 201 20.48 -16.01 7.24
C SER A 201 20.82 -15.65 5.80
N ARG A 202 22.11 -15.60 5.45
CA ARG A 202 22.54 -15.33 4.06
C ARG A 202 22.13 -16.44 3.09
N GLN A 203 22.19 -17.71 3.51
CA GLN A 203 21.70 -18.86 2.75
C GLN A 203 20.19 -18.76 2.51
N MET A 204 19.41 -18.53 3.57
CA MET A 204 17.96 -18.42 3.46
C MET A 204 17.53 -17.28 2.52
N GLU A 205 18.22 -16.13 2.52
CA GLU A 205 17.98 -15.08 1.51
C GLU A 205 18.19 -15.58 0.06
N ALA A 206 19.29 -16.32 -0.20
CA ALA A 206 19.59 -16.82 -1.54
C ALA A 206 18.58 -17.87 -2.03
N GLU A 207 18.14 -18.75 -1.12
CA GLU A 207 17.11 -19.76 -1.39
C GLU A 207 15.75 -19.11 -1.63
N LEU A 208 15.36 -18.12 -0.82
CA LEU A 208 14.12 -17.35 -1.01
C LEU A 208 14.09 -16.62 -2.36
N ILE A 209 15.18 -15.94 -2.73
CA ILE A 209 15.31 -15.29 -4.05
C ILE A 209 15.15 -16.32 -5.17
N SER A 210 15.90 -17.42 -5.14
CA SER A 210 15.89 -18.40 -6.22
C SER A 210 14.55 -19.11 -6.38
N MET A 211 13.92 -19.51 -5.26
CA MET A 211 12.60 -20.12 -5.28
C MET A 211 11.54 -19.18 -5.87
N THR A 212 11.54 -17.89 -5.49
CA THR A 212 10.55 -16.94 -6.00
C THR A 212 10.84 -16.53 -7.45
N CYS A 213 12.11 -16.38 -7.87
CA CYS A 213 12.45 -16.20 -9.29
C CYS A 213 11.93 -17.37 -10.17
N ASN A 214 12.05 -18.61 -9.68
CA ASN A 214 11.50 -19.79 -10.34
C ASN A 214 9.95 -19.78 -10.40
N LEU A 215 9.26 -19.36 -9.33
CA LEU A 215 7.79 -19.21 -9.32
C LEU A 215 7.30 -18.16 -10.34
N PHE A 216 8.01 -17.04 -10.48
CA PHE A 216 7.71 -15.98 -11.45
C PHE A 216 8.36 -16.22 -12.83
N GLY A 217 8.62 -17.49 -13.17
CA GLY A 217 8.86 -17.93 -14.55
C GLY A 217 10.28 -17.74 -15.08
N ASN A 218 11.27 -17.36 -14.27
CA ASN A 218 12.67 -17.27 -14.70
C ASN A 218 13.65 -17.62 -13.58
N GLU A 219 14.18 -18.84 -13.59
CA GLU A 219 15.18 -19.30 -12.61
C GLU A 219 16.55 -18.63 -12.71
N ASN A 220 16.82 -17.94 -13.82
CA ASN A 220 18.02 -17.12 -14.01
C ASN A 220 17.80 -15.64 -13.69
N ALA A 221 16.60 -15.26 -13.22
CA ALA A 221 16.36 -13.91 -12.70
C ALA A 221 17.08 -13.70 -11.37
N PHE A 222 17.47 -12.45 -11.11
CA PHE A 222 18.17 -12.05 -9.91
C PHE A 222 17.19 -11.38 -8.93
N GLY A 223 17.58 -11.23 -7.66
CA GLY A 223 16.77 -10.48 -6.70
C GLY A 223 17.54 -10.00 -5.49
N ILE A 224 16.82 -9.29 -4.62
CA ILE A 224 17.23 -8.82 -3.29
C ILE A 224 16.09 -9.08 -2.29
N VAL A 225 16.44 -9.34 -1.03
CA VAL A 225 15.47 -9.41 0.08
C VAL A 225 15.39 -8.05 0.77
N THR A 226 14.17 -7.54 0.89
CA THR A 226 13.81 -6.24 1.47
C THR A 226 12.88 -6.44 2.68
N GLN A 227 12.62 -5.37 3.43
CA GLN A 227 11.76 -5.38 4.61
C GLN A 227 10.26 -5.26 4.28
N GLY A 228 9.88 -5.06 3.01
CA GLY A 228 8.49 -4.92 2.59
C GLY A 228 8.30 -4.24 1.23
N GLU A 229 7.07 -4.29 0.71
CA GLU A 229 6.57 -3.61 -0.51
C GLU A 229 7.21 -2.23 -0.77
N THR A 230 7.20 -1.35 0.22
CA THR A 230 7.74 0.02 0.10
C THR A 230 9.24 0.06 -0.19
N GLU A 231 10.04 -0.84 0.39
CA GLU A 231 11.46 -0.95 0.07
C GLU A 231 11.66 -1.66 -1.29
N SER A 232 10.89 -2.71 -1.59
CA SER A 232 10.94 -3.38 -2.91
C SER A 232 10.68 -2.40 -4.05
N ILE A 233 9.68 -1.54 -3.92
CA ILE A 233 9.35 -0.48 -4.90
C ILE A 233 10.42 0.61 -4.93
N LEU A 234 10.92 1.07 -3.77
CA LEU A 234 12.01 2.05 -3.70
C LEU A 234 13.28 1.56 -4.40
N MET A 235 13.71 0.32 -4.13
CA MET A 235 14.90 -0.27 -4.75
C MET A 235 14.71 -0.55 -6.24
N CYS A 236 13.49 -0.86 -6.69
CA CYS A 236 13.17 -0.97 -8.11
C CYS A 236 13.28 0.37 -8.85
N VAL A 237 12.70 1.45 -8.31
CA VAL A 237 12.80 2.79 -8.91
C VAL A 237 14.26 3.28 -8.88
N LEU A 238 15.00 2.99 -7.80
CA LEU A 238 16.43 3.28 -7.69
C LEU A 238 17.24 2.55 -8.77
N SER A 239 16.98 1.24 -8.97
CA SER A 239 17.57 0.42 -10.03
C SER A 239 17.40 1.07 -11.40
N HIS A 240 16.15 1.32 -11.82
CA HIS A 240 15.85 1.84 -13.15
C HIS A 240 16.39 3.27 -13.34
N ARG A 241 16.32 4.12 -12.30
CA ARG A 241 16.89 5.48 -12.32
C ARG A 241 18.41 5.45 -12.54
N ASN A 242 19.11 4.63 -11.77
CA ASN A 242 20.57 4.52 -11.85
C ASN A 242 21.01 3.83 -13.15
N TYR A 243 20.26 2.83 -13.63
CA TYR A 243 20.47 2.18 -14.92
C TYR A 243 20.30 3.18 -16.08
N ALA A 244 19.20 3.94 -16.10
CA ALA A 244 18.94 4.93 -17.12
C ALA A 244 19.96 6.08 -17.13
N LEU A 245 20.45 6.51 -15.96
CA LEU A 245 21.55 7.46 -15.87
C LEU A 245 22.86 6.88 -16.42
N LYS A 246 23.21 5.64 -16.02
CA LYS A 246 24.49 4.99 -16.37
C LYS A 246 24.59 4.57 -17.83
N TYR A 247 23.53 3.99 -18.38
CA TYR A 247 23.54 3.37 -19.71
C TYR A 247 22.78 4.17 -20.78
N LYS A 248 21.88 5.10 -20.38
CA LYS A 248 21.10 5.95 -21.30
C LYS A 248 21.28 7.46 -21.08
N ASN A 249 22.12 7.88 -20.12
CA ASN A 249 22.42 9.28 -19.80
C ASN A 249 21.18 10.15 -19.46
N ILE A 250 20.08 9.52 -19.01
CA ILE A 250 18.84 10.23 -18.64
C ILE A 250 19.03 10.91 -17.27
N LYS A 251 18.93 12.23 -17.24
CA LYS A 251 19.21 13.07 -16.03
C LYS A 251 17.97 13.65 -15.35
N LYS A 252 16.81 13.65 -16.00
CA LYS A 252 15.51 14.07 -15.44
C LYS A 252 14.46 12.97 -15.64
N PRO A 253 14.66 11.79 -15.05
CA PRO A 253 13.85 10.61 -15.35
C PRO A 253 12.40 10.75 -14.88
N ASN A 254 11.47 10.14 -15.62
CA ASN A 254 10.09 9.92 -15.19
C ASN A 254 9.68 8.44 -15.25
N ILE A 255 8.71 8.06 -14.41
CA ILE A 255 7.99 6.79 -14.51
C ILE A 255 6.52 7.05 -14.86
N ILE A 256 5.89 6.10 -15.55
CA ILE A 256 4.48 6.16 -15.91
C ILE A 256 3.74 5.04 -15.17
N ILE A 257 2.76 5.41 -14.35
CA ILE A 257 2.03 4.49 -13.48
C ILE A 257 0.50 4.72 -13.58
N PRO A 258 -0.34 3.69 -13.44
CA PRO A 258 -1.76 3.85 -13.20
C PRO A 258 -2.05 4.64 -11.91
N VAL A 259 -3.14 5.39 -11.85
CA VAL A 259 -3.64 6.02 -10.61
C VAL A 259 -3.96 5.01 -9.48
N THR A 260 -4.08 3.73 -9.83
CA THR A 260 -4.37 2.59 -8.95
C THR A 260 -3.11 1.86 -8.42
N ALA A 261 -1.92 2.23 -8.89
CA ALA A 261 -0.66 1.65 -8.43
C ALA A 261 -0.37 2.01 -6.95
N ASN A 262 0.49 1.22 -6.28
CA ASN A 262 0.78 1.40 -4.87
C ASN A 262 1.35 2.80 -4.54
N SER A 263 0.93 3.41 -3.43
CA SER A 263 1.38 4.74 -3.01
C SER A 263 2.89 4.83 -2.73
N ALA A 264 3.55 3.70 -2.50
CA ALA A 264 5.00 3.58 -2.44
C ALA A 264 5.72 4.12 -3.70
N PHE A 265 5.10 4.07 -4.89
CA PHE A 265 5.68 4.66 -6.10
C PHE A 265 5.81 6.18 -5.99
N PHE A 266 4.81 6.88 -5.41
CA PHE A 266 4.90 8.32 -5.15
C PHE A 266 6.00 8.63 -4.13
N ASN A 267 6.13 7.80 -3.10
CA ASN A 267 7.16 7.97 -2.09
C ASN A 267 8.58 7.77 -2.68
N ALA A 268 8.77 6.72 -3.47
CA ALA A 268 10.01 6.45 -4.19
C ALA A 268 10.36 7.59 -5.16
N CYS A 269 9.40 8.08 -5.95
CA CYS A 269 9.58 9.23 -6.84
C CYS A 269 10.07 10.48 -6.09
N LYS A 270 9.41 10.81 -4.97
CA LYS A 270 9.77 11.94 -4.10
C LYS A 270 11.16 11.80 -3.50
N HIS A 271 11.52 10.62 -2.98
CA HIS A 271 12.83 10.38 -2.37
C HIS A 271 13.98 10.31 -3.37
N LEU A 272 13.71 9.88 -4.61
CA LEU A 272 14.73 9.61 -5.62
C LEU A 272 14.86 10.70 -6.69
N ASN A 273 14.05 11.77 -6.60
CA ASN A 273 13.96 12.85 -7.60
C ASN A 273 13.67 12.30 -9.01
N VAL A 274 12.55 11.57 -9.11
CA VAL A 274 12.02 10.99 -10.35
C VAL A 274 10.59 11.52 -10.53
N ASP A 275 10.25 12.02 -11.71
CA ASP A 275 8.91 12.54 -11.99
C ASP A 275 7.89 11.40 -12.13
N CYS A 276 6.67 11.60 -11.63
CA CYS A 276 5.63 10.56 -11.58
C CYS A 276 4.43 10.94 -12.45
N ILE A 277 4.33 10.32 -13.63
CA ILE A 277 3.22 10.53 -14.57
C ILE A 277 2.12 9.51 -14.24
N LYS A 278 0.94 10.02 -13.87
CA LYS A 278 -0.23 9.20 -13.52
C LYS A 278 -1.17 9.04 -14.71
N ILE A 279 -1.52 7.82 -15.05
CA ILE A 279 -2.52 7.48 -16.07
C ILE A 279 -3.86 7.15 -15.39
N PRO A 280 -4.98 7.79 -15.79
CA PRO A 280 -6.30 7.48 -15.26
C PRO A 280 -6.76 6.07 -15.66
N VAL A 281 -7.76 5.58 -14.93
CA VAL A 281 -8.48 4.34 -15.23
C VAL A 281 -9.94 4.63 -15.58
N ASP A 282 -10.60 3.72 -16.29
CA ASP A 282 -12.02 3.80 -16.62
C ASP A 282 -12.93 3.44 -15.42
N SER A 283 -14.25 3.40 -15.65
CA SER A 283 -15.24 3.00 -14.63
C SER A 283 -15.11 1.54 -14.14
N ASN A 284 -14.35 0.70 -14.84
CA ASN A 284 -14.04 -0.68 -14.48
C ASN A 284 -12.64 -0.82 -13.83
N SER A 285 -11.95 0.32 -13.60
CA SER A 285 -10.55 0.39 -13.18
C SER A 285 -9.55 -0.24 -14.17
N ILE A 286 -9.82 -0.15 -15.46
CA ILE A 286 -8.91 -0.53 -16.55
C ILE A 286 -8.12 0.71 -17.00
N VAL A 287 -6.80 0.57 -17.16
CA VAL A 287 -5.87 1.66 -17.56
C VAL A 287 -6.12 2.11 -19.01
N ASP A 288 -6.14 3.42 -19.27
CA ASP A 288 -6.11 3.93 -20.64
C ASP A 288 -4.73 3.74 -21.28
N MET A 289 -4.57 2.61 -21.97
CA MET A 289 -3.36 2.24 -22.70
C MET A 289 -3.01 3.21 -23.85
N LYS A 290 -3.99 3.93 -24.42
CA LYS A 290 -3.75 4.91 -25.49
C LYS A 290 -3.14 6.20 -24.91
N LEU A 291 -3.65 6.63 -23.75
CA LEU A 291 -3.07 7.75 -23.01
C LEU A 291 -1.70 7.40 -22.43
N LEU A 292 -1.54 6.19 -21.87
CA LEU A 292 -0.27 5.66 -21.39
C LEU A 292 0.81 5.70 -22.48
N GLN A 293 0.51 5.18 -23.68
CA GLN A 293 1.46 5.23 -24.81
C GLN A 293 1.78 6.67 -25.23
N LYS A 294 0.80 7.59 -25.20
CA LYS A 294 1.02 9.02 -25.51
C LYS A 294 1.86 9.76 -24.46
N SER A 295 1.94 9.27 -23.22
CA SER A 295 2.74 9.86 -22.16
C SER A 295 4.22 9.47 -22.18
N ILE A 296 4.59 8.41 -22.93
CA ILE A 296 5.99 7.97 -23.08
C ILE A 296 6.80 9.05 -23.80
N ASN A 297 7.94 9.40 -23.23
CA ASN A 297 8.82 10.46 -23.70
C ASN A 297 10.30 10.11 -23.46
N PHE A 298 11.23 10.93 -23.96
CA PHE A 298 12.68 10.66 -23.90
C PHE A 298 13.29 10.58 -22.49
N ASN A 299 12.56 11.02 -21.45
CA ASN A 299 12.95 10.89 -20.05
C ASN A 299 12.27 9.69 -19.35
N THR A 300 11.35 8.98 -20.00
CA THR A 300 10.67 7.82 -19.40
C THR A 300 11.66 6.68 -19.20
N ILE A 301 11.74 6.16 -17.97
CA ILE A 301 12.66 5.05 -17.61
C ILE A 301 11.94 3.73 -17.35
N MET A 302 10.66 3.77 -16.95
CA MET A 302 9.91 2.61 -16.49
C MET A 302 8.40 2.81 -16.58
N LEU A 303 7.69 1.75 -16.99
CA LEU A 303 6.25 1.57 -16.84
C LEU A 303 5.95 0.71 -15.59
N VAL A 304 4.76 0.87 -15.01
CA VAL A 304 4.27 0.03 -13.89
C VAL A 304 2.90 -0.56 -14.23
N GLY A 305 2.65 -1.80 -13.80
CA GLY A 305 1.31 -2.36 -13.66
C GLY A 305 1.22 -3.26 -12.44
N SER A 306 0.07 -3.29 -11.76
CA SER A 306 -0.16 -4.04 -10.52
C SER A 306 -1.01 -5.29 -10.74
N VAL A 307 -0.68 -6.37 -10.03
CA VAL A 307 -1.28 -7.70 -10.18
C VAL A 307 -1.59 -8.31 -8.80
N PRO A 308 -2.74 -7.94 -8.19
CA PRO A 308 -3.64 -6.86 -8.58
C PRO A 308 -3.25 -5.52 -7.95
N SER A 309 -3.83 -4.44 -8.48
CA SER A 309 -3.84 -3.11 -7.83
C SER A 309 -4.48 -3.16 -6.44
N PHE A 310 -3.88 -2.44 -5.47
CA PHE A 310 -4.37 -2.42 -4.09
C PHE A 310 -5.82 -1.92 -3.96
N PRO A 311 -6.24 -0.79 -4.55
CA PRO A 311 -7.56 -0.23 -4.28
C PRO A 311 -8.70 -1.14 -4.75
N HIS A 312 -8.61 -1.66 -5.98
CA HIS A 312 -9.77 -2.27 -6.64
C HIS A 312 -9.67 -3.79 -6.83
N GLY A 313 -8.49 -4.39 -6.64
CA GLY A 313 -8.28 -5.82 -6.91
C GLY A 313 -8.22 -6.19 -8.40
N ILE A 314 -8.12 -5.19 -9.28
CA ILE A 314 -8.01 -5.36 -10.72
C ILE A 314 -6.55 -5.61 -11.11
N VAL A 315 -6.35 -6.54 -12.03
CA VAL A 315 -5.06 -6.86 -12.66
C VAL A 315 -4.89 -6.02 -13.92
N ASP A 316 -3.79 -5.26 -14.01
CA ASP A 316 -3.47 -4.48 -15.20
C ASP A 316 -3.06 -5.38 -16.38
N HIS A 317 -3.22 -4.88 -17.62
CA HIS A 317 -2.92 -5.67 -18.82
C HIS A 317 -1.42 -5.70 -19.16
N ILE A 318 -0.65 -6.40 -18.32
CA ILE A 318 0.81 -6.54 -18.42
C ILE A 318 1.32 -6.96 -19.82
N PRO A 319 0.64 -7.82 -20.62
CA PRO A 319 1.12 -8.16 -21.96
C PRO A 319 1.24 -6.96 -22.92
N ASP A 320 0.38 -5.95 -22.79
CA ASP A 320 0.48 -4.74 -23.62
C ASP A 320 1.47 -3.73 -23.05
N LEU A 321 1.58 -3.63 -21.72
CA LEU A 321 2.68 -2.90 -21.07
C LEU A 321 4.04 -3.46 -21.50
N ALA A 322 4.17 -4.78 -21.62
CA ALA A 322 5.41 -5.44 -22.05
C ALA A 322 5.74 -5.13 -23.53
N LYS A 323 4.75 -5.11 -24.42
CA LYS A 323 4.93 -4.67 -25.82
C LYS A 323 5.41 -3.22 -25.89
N LEU A 324 4.86 -2.33 -25.05
CA LEU A 324 5.29 -0.93 -24.97
C LEU A 324 6.71 -0.80 -24.39
N ALA A 325 7.03 -1.55 -23.34
CA ALA A 325 8.35 -1.57 -22.71
C ALA A 325 9.45 -2.00 -23.70
N ILE A 326 9.20 -3.04 -24.50
CA ILE A 326 10.08 -3.45 -25.61
C ILE A 326 10.16 -2.34 -26.67
N LYS A 327 9.01 -1.87 -27.19
CA LYS A 327 8.94 -0.90 -28.30
C LYS A 327 9.69 0.42 -28.03
N TYR A 328 9.69 0.89 -26.79
CA TYR A 328 10.31 2.15 -26.38
C TYR A 328 11.63 1.94 -25.59
N GLU A 329 12.09 0.70 -25.46
CA GLU A 329 13.26 0.29 -24.66
C GLU A 329 13.29 0.85 -23.23
N ILE A 330 12.17 0.73 -22.52
CA ILE A 330 12.01 1.18 -21.13
C ILE A 330 11.74 0.00 -20.20
N GLY A 331 11.97 0.17 -18.89
CA GLY A 331 11.65 -0.85 -17.91
C GLY A 331 10.15 -1.12 -17.80
N LEU A 332 9.80 -2.30 -17.30
CA LEU A 332 8.47 -2.61 -16.80
C LEU A 332 8.61 -3.30 -15.44
N HIS A 333 8.06 -2.64 -14.42
CA HIS A 333 7.87 -3.24 -13.12
C HIS A 333 6.46 -3.80 -13.00
N VAL A 334 6.37 -5.06 -12.56
CA VAL A 334 5.09 -5.70 -12.24
C VAL A 334 4.96 -5.80 -10.74
N ASP A 335 4.04 -5.00 -10.20
CA ASP A 335 3.76 -4.93 -8.78
C ASP A 335 2.85 -6.10 -8.36
N CYS A 336 3.48 -7.22 -8.00
CA CYS A 336 2.82 -8.40 -7.45
C CYS A 336 2.87 -8.40 -5.91
N CYS A 337 3.14 -7.28 -5.24
CA CYS A 337 3.24 -7.26 -3.78
C CYS A 337 1.92 -7.65 -3.09
N LEU A 338 0.75 -7.11 -3.50
CA LEU A 338 -0.54 -7.57 -2.96
C LEU A 338 -0.89 -8.99 -3.42
N GLY A 339 -0.70 -9.31 -4.71
CA GLY A 339 -1.05 -10.63 -5.27
C GLY A 339 -0.23 -11.76 -4.66
N SER A 340 1.04 -11.49 -4.35
CA SER A 340 1.92 -12.30 -3.50
C SER A 340 1.88 -13.78 -3.93
N PHE A 341 1.72 -14.68 -2.97
CA PHE A 341 1.66 -16.13 -3.20
C PHE A 341 0.32 -16.62 -3.78
N VAL A 342 -0.67 -15.74 -4.01
CA VAL A 342 -1.87 -16.11 -4.81
C VAL A 342 -1.53 -16.07 -6.30
N VAL A 343 -0.80 -15.04 -6.77
CA VAL A 343 -0.42 -14.93 -8.19
C VAL A 343 0.74 -15.84 -8.54
N ALA A 344 1.66 -16.12 -7.60
CA ALA A 344 2.77 -17.06 -7.79
C ALA A 344 2.32 -18.50 -8.18
N PHE A 345 1.10 -18.90 -7.81
CA PHE A 345 0.49 -20.18 -8.19
C PHE A 345 -0.74 -20.01 -9.10
N SER A 346 -0.89 -18.85 -9.75
CA SER A 346 -1.98 -18.59 -10.71
C SER A 346 -2.07 -19.63 -11.81
N LYS A 347 -0.91 -20.12 -12.31
CA LYS A 347 -0.83 -21.18 -13.33
C LYS A 347 -1.35 -22.52 -12.81
N ASP A 348 -0.95 -22.91 -11.60
CA ASP A 348 -1.35 -24.17 -10.96
C ASP A 348 -2.84 -24.24 -10.62
N ILE A 349 -3.47 -23.10 -10.30
CA ILE A 349 -4.91 -23.01 -10.01
C ILE A 349 -5.75 -22.63 -11.24
N SER A 350 -5.14 -22.59 -12.44
CA SER A 350 -5.76 -22.18 -13.70
C SER A 350 -6.49 -20.83 -13.64
N LEU A 351 -5.89 -19.85 -12.96
CA LEU A 351 -6.49 -18.53 -12.76
C LEU A 351 -6.56 -17.76 -14.08
N ASN A 352 -7.78 -17.38 -14.49
CA ASN A 352 -8.04 -16.64 -15.73
C ASN A 352 -7.59 -15.17 -15.60
N ILE A 353 -6.29 -14.92 -15.59
CA ILE A 353 -5.66 -13.60 -15.65
C ILE A 353 -4.67 -13.54 -16.83
N PRO A 354 -4.33 -12.34 -17.35
CA PRO A 354 -3.27 -12.19 -18.35
C PRO A 354 -1.93 -12.72 -17.84
N GLN A 355 -1.02 -13.09 -18.75
CA GLN A 355 0.38 -13.29 -18.38
C GLN A 355 0.96 -12.01 -17.76
N PHE A 356 1.85 -12.15 -16.78
CA PHE A 356 2.37 -11.02 -16.00
C PHE A 356 3.81 -11.17 -15.50
N ASP A 357 4.41 -12.35 -15.61
CA ASP A 357 5.71 -12.67 -15.00
C ASP A 357 6.87 -12.58 -16.01
N PHE A 358 8.05 -13.08 -15.66
CA PHE A 358 9.23 -13.00 -16.54
C PHE A 358 9.12 -13.81 -17.84
N THR A 359 8.03 -14.58 -18.06
CA THR A 359 7.72 -15.16 -19.37
C THR A 359 7.30 -14.12 -20.42
N LEU A 360 6.93 -12.90 -20.00
CA LEU A 360 6.77 -11.75 -20.90
C LEU A 360 8.09 -11.02 -21.09
N ASP A 361 8.54 -10.86 -22.34
CA ASP A 361 9.92 -10.42 -22.57
C ASP A 361 10.24 -9.01 -22.07
N GLY A 362 9.26 -8.11 -22.11
CA GLY A 362 9.39 -6.73 -21.65
C GLY A 362 9.41 -6.55 -20.12
N VAL A 363 9.08 -7.58 -19.32
CA VAL A 363 9.07 -7.47 -17.85
C VAL A 363 10.50 -7.44 -17.32
N THR A 364 10.93 -6.29 -16.80
CA THR A 364 12.31 -6.09 -16.31
C THR A 364 12.46 -6.33 -14.81
N SER A 365 11.38 -6.20 -14.03
CA SER A 365 11.39 -6.45 -12.58
C SER A 365 10.01 -6.78 -12.03
N ILE A 366 9.97 -7.45 -10.88
CA ILE A 366 8.74 -7.88 -10.20
C ILE A 366 8.92 -7.73 -8.68
N SER A 367 7.91 -7.26 -7.96
CA SER A 367 7.89 -7.24 -6.48
C SER A 367 6.99 -8.36 -5.91
N CYS A 368 7.34 -8.96 -4.78
CA CYS A 368 6.49 -9.97 -4.12
C CYS A 368 6.71 -9.98 -2.60
N ASP A 369 5.63 -9.80 -1.84
CA ASP A 369 5.67 -9.84 -0.36
C ASP A 369 5.46 -11.25 0.16
N TYR A 370 6.27 -11.65 1.15
CA TYR A 370 6.05 -12.87 1.93
C TYR A 370 5.10 -12.63 3.10
N ASP A 371 5.07 -11.40 3.62
CA ASP A 371 4.32 -11.03 4.82
C ASP A 371 2.82 -10.78 4.60
N LYS A 372 2.35 -11.02 3.37
CA LYS A 372 0.94 -11.07 2.94
C LYS A 372 0.53 -12.54 2.75
N TYR A 373 0.38 -13.02 1.51
CA TYR A 373 -0.09 -14.38 1.24
C TYR A 373 1.01 -15.45 1.32
N GLY A 374 2.28 -15.07 1.42
CA GLY A 374 3.38 -15.98 1.78
C GLY A 374 3.40 -16.41 3.26
N LEU A 375 2.53 -15.84 4.09
CA LEU A 375 2.32 -16.21 5.51
C LEU A 375 3.57 -16.12 6.40
N ALA A 376 4.55 -15.31 6.02
CA ALA A 376 5.73 -15.00 6.82
C ALA A 376 5.44 -13.95 7.91
N PRO A 377 6.35 -13.74 8.89
CA PRO A 377 6.30 -12.59 9.78
C PRO A 377 6.35 -11.26 9.03
N LYS A 378 5.90 -10.18 9.67
CA LYS A 378 6.07 -8.81 9.15
C LYS A 378 7.56 -8.44 9.04
N GLY A 379 7.92 -7.74 7.96
CA GLY A 379 9.29 -7.30 7.70
C GLY A 379 10.05 -8.07 6.61
N VAL A 380 9.39 -8.69 5.63
CA VAL A 380 10.06 -9.43 4.55
C VAL A 380 9.30 -9.42 3.20
N SER A 381 10.01 -9.01 2.14
CA SER A 381 9.58 -8.95 0.74
C SER A 381 10.79 -9.18 -0.18
N ILE A 382 10.54 -9.37 -1.48
CA ILE A 382 11.59 -9.48 -2.50
C ILE A 382 11.30 -8.53 -3.66
N CYS A 383 12.37 -7.93 -4.18
CA CYS A 383 12.40 -7.31 -5.50
C CYS A 383 13.27 -8.15 -6.44
N MET A 384 12.68 -8.62 -7.54
CA MET A 384 13.32 -9.40 -8.59
C MET A 384 13.66 -8.52 -9.80
N PHE A 385 14.72 -8.88 -10.53
CA PHE A 385 15.21 -8.20 -11.72
C PHE A 385 15.58 -9.23 -12.79
N LYS A 386 15.14 -9.01 -14.03
CA LYS A 386 15.42 -9.92 -15.17
C LYS A 386 16.90 -9.98 -15.55
N THR A 387 17.69 -8.95 -15.23
CA THR A 387 19.11 -8.86 -15.58
C THR A 387 20.00 -8.48 -14.39
N LEU A 388 21.28 -8.85 -14.48
CA LEU A 388 22.28 -8.59 -13.44
C LEU A 388 22.57 -7.09 -13.31
N GLU A 389 22.58 -6.39 -14.44
CA GLU A 389 22.88 -4.96 -14.58
C GLU A 389 21.83 -4.12 -13.85
N LEU A 390 20.55 -4.48 -13.96
CA LEU A 390 19.46 -3.81 -13.24
C LEU A 390 19.63 -4.01 -11.73
N ARG A 391 19.86 -5.24 -11.26
CA ARG A 391 20.09 -5.48 -9.83
C ARG A 391 21.30 -4.70 -9.32
N HIS A 392 22.42 -4.71 -10.03
CA HIS A 392 23.62 -3.97 -9.63
C HIS A 392 23.41 -2.45 -9.61
N CYS A 393 22.41 -1.91 -10.32
CA CYS A 393 22.07 -0.48 -10.25
C CYS A 393 21.30 -0.09 -8.97
N CYS A 394 20.80 -1.02 -8.16
CA CYS A 394 20.19 -0.70 -6.86
C CYS A 394 21.18 -0.77 -5.68
N TYR A 395 22.35 -1.40 -5.86
CA TYR A 395 23.35 -1.58 -4.80
C TYR A 395 24.00 -0.25 -4.41
N THR A 396 24.34 -0.12 -3.13
CA THR A 396 25.21 0.96 -2.61
C THR A 396 26.53 0.36 -2.19
N SER A 397 27.63 0.82 -2.78
CA SER A 397 29.01 0.45 -2.43
C SER A 397 29.83 1.69 -2.10
N VAL A 398 30.50 1.70 -0.96
CA VAL A 398 31.36 2.79 -0.50
C VAL A 398 32.76 2.23 -0.26
N ILE A 399 33.76 2.81 -0.92
CA ILE A 399 35.14 2.29 -0.98
C ILE A 399 36.19 3.21 -0.34
N ASP A 400 35.81 4.45 -0.01
CA ASP A 400 36.63 5.47 0.65
C ASP A 400 36.13 5.79 2.08
N TRP A 401 35.36 4.88 2.68
CA TRP A 401 34.88 5.01 4.07
C TRP A 401 35.93 4.49 5.07
N PRO A 402 36.29 5.24 6.14
CA PRO A 402 37.24 4.79 7.15
C PRO A 402 36.84 3.52 7.92
N GLY A 403 35.55 3.15 7.93
CA GLY A 403 35.07 1.88 8.49
C GLY A 403 35.32 0.65 7.61
N GLY A 404 35.99 0.81 6.47
CA GLY A 404 36.31 -0.26 5.53
C GLY A 404 35.39 -0.31 4.30
N PHE A 405 35.54 -1.36 3.48
CA PHE A 405 34.70 -1.56 2.31
C PHE A 405 33.27 -1.90 2.71
N TYR A 406 32.34 -0.98 2.46
CA TYR A 406 30.92 -1.18 2.77
C TYR A 406 30.14 -1.45 1.48
N THR A 407 29.24 -2.44 1.48
CA THR A 407 28.28 -2.66 0.40
C THR A 407 27.00 -3.26 0.93
N THR A 408 25.84 -2.72 0.52
CA THR A 408 24.52 -3.29 0.81
C THR A 408 23.71 -3.51 -0.48
N PRO A 409 22.95 -4.63 -0.58
CA PRO A 409 22.05 -4.89 -1.70
C PRO A 409 20.67 -4.20 -1.56
N SER A 410 20.31 -3.68 -0.38
CA SER A 410 19.02 -3.01 -0.13
C SER A 410 19.22 -1.63 0.50
N ALA A 411 18.16 -0.94 0.93
CA ALA A 411 18.28 0.38 1.57
C ALA A 411 18.82 0.29 3.01
N ALA A 412 18.61 -0.85 3.67
CA ALA A 412 19.11 -1.11 5.01
C ALA A 412 20.58 -1.57 5.01
N GLY A 413 21.30 -1.29 6.10
CA GLY A 413 22.54 -1.97 6.45
C GLY A 413 22.24 -3.19 7.30
N SER A 414 22.36 -3.04 8.62
CA SER A 414 21.90 -4.04 9.58
C SER A 414 20.40 -4.27 9.47
N LYS A 415 19.98 -5.55 9.48
CA LYS A 415 18.58 -5.97 9.44
C LYS A 415 18.42 -7.30 10.19
N SER A 416 17.25 -7.58 10.78
CA SER A 416 17.06 -8.83 11.54
C SER A 416 16.89 -10.03 10.62
N GLY A 417 17.49 -11.17 10.99
CA GLY A 417 17.33 -12.46 10.34
C GLY A 417 15.97 -13.13 10.61
N ALA A 418 15.22 -12.73 11.63
CA ALA A 418 13.99 -13.42 12.03
C ALA A 418 12.86 -13.38 10.98
N PRO A 419 12.57 -12.26 10.28
CA PRO A 419 11.59 -12.26 9.18
C PRO A 419 12.03 -13.16 8.01
N ILE A 420 13.33 -13.16 7.69
CA ILE A 420 13.94 -14.00 6.63
C ILE A 420 13.80 -15.48 6.98
N ALA A 421 14.17 -15.87 8.21
CA ALA A 421 14.00 -17.22 8.73
C ALA A 421 12.52 -17.64 8.78
N GLY A 422 11.61 -16.71 9.06
CA GLY A 422 10.17 -16.95 9.04
C GLY A 422 9.58 -17.13 7.64
N ALA A 423 10.04 -16.37 6.65
CA ALA A 423 9.70 -16.58 5.25
C ALA A 423 10.22 -17.93 4.74
N TRP A 424 11.46 -18.28 5.08
CA TRP A 424 12.03 -19.60 4.75
C TRP A 424 11.25 -20.73 5.43
N TYR A 425 10.93 -20.61 6.73
CA TYR A 425 10.11 -21.60 7.43
C TYR A 425 8.73 -21.76 6.77
N ALA A 426 8.07 -20.66 6.36
CA ALA A 426 6.78 -20.72 5.68
C ALA A 426 6.88 -21.43 4.32
N MET A 427 7.86 -21.05 3.49
CA MET A 427 8.16 -21.72 2.21
C MET A 427 8.29 -23.23 2.37
N GLN A 428 9.17 -23.65 3.27
CA GLN A 428 9.49 -25.05 3.49
C GLN A 428 8.37 -25.82 4.21
N TYR A 429 7.53 -25.16 5.02
CA TYR A 429 6.40 -25.79 5.71
C TYR A 429 5.19 -26.06 4.81
N PHE A 430 4.86 -25.16 3.89
CA PHE A 430 3.72 -25.36 2.99
C PHE A 430 4.10 -26.15 1.73
N GLY A 431 5.26 -25.88 1.14
CA GLY A 431 5.60 -26.39 -0.19
C GLY A 431 4.62 -25.91 -1.27
N ARG A 432 4.80 -26.40 -2.50
CA ARG A 432 3.95 -26.04 -3.64
C ARG A 432 2.49 -26.45 -3.41
N GLU A 433 2.22 -27.71 -3.06
CA GLU A 433 0.86 -28.22 -2.81
C GLU A 433 0.12 -27.40 -1.75
N GLY A 434 0.80 -27.02 -0.65
CA GLY A 434 0.22 -26.20 0.41
C GLY A 434 -0.20 -24.82 -0.08
N TYR A 435 0.70 -24.08 -0.75
CA TYR A 435 0.34 -22.75 -1.27
C TYR A 435 -0.66 -22.81 -2.44
N VAL A 436 -0.61 -23.81 -3.31
CA VAL A 436 -1.61 -24.01 -4.37
C VAL A 436 -3.01 -24.13 -3.77
N GLN A 437 -3.18 -24.92 -2.70
CA GLN A 437 -4.46 -25.03 -2.00
C GLN A 437 -4.85 -23.73 -1.28
N LEU A 438 -3.90 -23.01 -0.67
CA LEU A 438 -4.16 -21.72 -0.02
C LEU A 438 -4.58 -20.64 -1.04
N ALA A 439 -3.87 -20.53 -2.17
CA ALA A 439 -4.18 -19.61 -3.26
C ALA A 439 -5.57 -19.89 -3.85
N LYS A 440 -5.86 -21.17 -4.13
CA LYS A 440 -7.18 -21.64 -4.59
C LYS A 440 -8.29 -21.26 -3.62
N ASN A 441 -8.11 -21.47 -2.31
CA ASN A 441 -9.08 -21.09 -1.29
C ASN A 441 -9.39 -19.58 -1.32
N ILE A 442 -8.36 -18.73 -1.45
CA ILE A 442 -8.52 -17.27 -1.51
C ILE A 442 -9.25 -16.84 -2.80
N SER A 443 -8.80 -17.30 -3.97
CA SER A 443 -9.37 -16.88 -5.25
C SER A 443 -10.78 -17.42 -5.48
N GLN A 444 -11.07 -18.65 -5.04
CA GLN A 444 -12.44 -19.20 -5.12
C GLN A 444 -13.40 -18.43 -4.22
N THR A 445 -13.05 -18.15 -2.95
CA THR A 445 -13.93 -17.34 -2.09
C THR A 445 -14.05 -15.89 -2.54
N LEU A 446 -13.04 -15.31 -3.20
CA LEU A 446 -13.24 -14.02 -3.88
C LEU A 446 -14.33 -14.10 -4.96
N VAL A 447 -14.31 -15.15 -5.79
CA VAL A 447 -15.33 -15.34 -6.83
C VAL A 447 -16.71 -15.63 -6.21
N GLU A 448 -16.78 -16.36 -5.10
CA GLU A 448 -18.02 -16.60 -4.34
C GLU A 448 -18.61 -15.30 -3.77
N LEU A 449 -17.79 -14.50 -3.07
CA LEU A 449 -18.21 -13.24 -2.45
C LEU A 449 -18.63 -12.19 -3.50
N THR A 450 -17.88 -12.07 -4.59
CA THR A 450 -18.22 -11.13 -5.67
C THR A 450 -19.46 -11.56 -6.46
N ASN A 451 -19.71 -12.87 -6.61
CA ASN A 451 -20.98 -13.38 -7.11
C ASN A 451 -22.13 -13.15 -6.14
N PHE A 452 -21.93 -13.33 -4.82
CA PHE A 452 -22.96 -13.08 -3.80
C PHE A 452 -23.44 -11.63 -3.88
N VAL A 453 -22.52 -10.66 -3.79
CA VAL A 453 -22.86 -9.22 -3.88
C VAL A 453 -23.66 -8.89 -5.15
N ARG A 454 -23.30 -9.49 -6.29
CA ARG A 454 -23.99 -9.24 -7.58
C ARG A 454 -25.34 -9.95 -7.74
N LYS A 455 -25.58 -11.05 -7.02
CA LYS A 455 -26.78 -11.91 -7.20
C LYS A 455 -27.81 -11.77 -6.07
N THR A 456 -27.44 -11.25 -4.91
CA THR A 456 -28.34 -11.08 -3.76
C THR A 456 -29.30 -9.90 -3.96
N PRO A 457 -30.64 -10.12 -3.98
CA PRO A 457 -31.61 -9.05 -4.27
C PRO A 457 -31.57 -7.89 -3.27
N GLU A 458 -31.23 -8.12 -2.00
CA GLU A 458 -31.11 -7.06 -0.99
C GLU A 458 -29.84 -6.21 -1.17
N LEU A 459 -28.89 -6.68 -1.97
CA LEU A 459 -27.67 -5.95 -2.33
C LEU A 459 -27.79 -5.27 -3.72
N GLN A 460 -29.00 -5.18 -4.28
CA GLN A 460 -29.26 -4.60 -5.62
C GLN A 460 -28.66 -3.20 -5.84
N GLU A 461 -28.48 -2.39 -4.79
CA GLU A 461 -27.92 -1.03 -4.88
C GLU A 461 -26.38 -0.99 -5.00
N ILE A 462 -25.68 -2.05 -4.57
CA ILE A 462 -24.22 -2.14 -4.64
C ILE A 462 -23.76 -3.04 -5.80
N ASP A 463 -22.50 -2.87 -6.20
CA ASP A 463 -21.79 -3.72 -7.15
C ASP A 463 -20.33 -3.89 -6.71
N ILE A 464 -19.65 -4.80 -7.38
CA ILE A 464 -18.19 -4.92 -7.36
C ILE A 464 -17.63 -4.07 -8.51
N LEU A 465 -16.63 -3.23 -8.23
CA LEU A 465 -15.99 -2.44 -9.28
C LEU A 465 -15.12 -3.34 -10.17
N GLY A 466 -15.33 -3.26 -11.49
CA GLY A 466 -14.57 -4.04 -12.49
C GLY A 466 -14.78 -5.56 -12.39
N ASN A 467 -13.73 -6.33 -12.69
CA ASN A 467 -13.74 -7.79 -12.60
C ASN A 467 -12.50 -8.32 -11.86
N PRO A 468 -12.44 -8.17 -10.53
CA PRO A 468 -11.33 -8.69 -9.72
C PRO A 468 -11.35 -10.23 -9.70
N LYS A 469 -10.17 -10.85 -9.70
CA LYS A 469 -10.01 -12.31 -9.80
C LYS A 469 -9.00 -12.94 -8.84
N VAL A 470 -8.20 -12.13 -8.13
CA VAL A 470 -7.03 -12.63 -7.38
C VAL A 470 -7.32 -12.77 -5.88
N CYS A 471 -7.26 -11.66 -5.13
CA CYS A 471 -7.27 -11.71 -3.66
C CYS A 471 -7.92 -10.50 -2.97
N SER A 472 -8.35 -9.46 -3.68
CA SER A 472 -9.11 -8.32 -3.14
C SER A 472 -10.17 -7.87 -4.13
N PHE A 473 -11.18 -7.13 -3.66
CA PHE A 473 -12.21 -6.51 -4.49
C PHE A 473 -12.72 -5.20 -3.85
N ALA A 474 -13.23 -4.27 -4.66
CA ALA A 474 -13.87 -3.06 -4.18
C ALA A 474 -15.40 -3.10 -4.34
N ILE A 475 -16.14 -2.82 -3.26
CA ILE A 475 -17.59 -2.63 -3.24
C ILE A 475 -17.91 -1.15 -3.49
N ILE A 476 -18.79 -0.86 -4.45
CA ILE A 476 -19.31 0.47 -4.79
C ILE A 476 -20.84 0.48 -4.73
N TYR A 477 -21.45 1.66 -4.60
CA TYR A 477 -22.85 1.85 -5.01
C TYR A 477 -22.95 1.98 -6.53
N LYS A 478 -24.05 1.50 -7.10
CA LYS A 478 -24.34 1.62 -8.54
C LYS A 478 -24.67 3.06 -8.94
N LYS A 479 -24.38 3.38 -10.20
CA LYS A 479 -24.62 4.70 -10.81
C LYS A 479 -26.09 5.12 -10.61
N GLY A 480 -26.30 6.22 -9.88
CA GLY A 480 -27.63 6.78 -9.56
C GLY A 480 -28.01 6.68 -8.07
N VAL A 481 -27.43 5.72 -7.33
CA VAL A 481 -27.66 5.60 -5.88
C VAL A 481 -26.91 6.70 -5.14
N LYS A 482 -27.65 7.56 -4.41
CA LYS A 482 -27.10 8.72 -3.67
C LYS A 482 -26.85 8.39 -2.20
N LYS A 483 -26.06 7.35 -1.91
CA LYS A 483 -25.69 6.94 -0.55
C LYS A 483 -24.18 7.02 -0.33
N ASN A 484 -23.76 7.13 0.93
CA ASN A 484 -22.35 7.26 1.32
C ASN A 484 -21.80 5.88 1.73
N ILE A 485 -20.94 5.28 0.91
CA ILE A 485 -20.46 3.90 1.12
C ILE A 485 -19.67 3.72 2.42
N TYR A 486 -19.16 4.80 3.02
CA TYR A 486 -18.51 4.74 4.34
C TYR A 486 -19.50 4.51 5.49
N HIS A 487 -20.81 4.69 5.28
CA HIS A 487 -21.83 4.28 6.26
C HIS A 487 -21.97 2.75 6.30
N LEU A 488 -21.87 2.07 5.16
CA LEU A 488 -21.83 0.60 5.05
C LEU A 488 -20.58 0.01 5.71
N GLU A 489 -19.43 0.67 5.55
CA GLU A 489 -18.20 0.35 6.29
C GLU A 489 -18.45 0.48 7.79
N GLY A 490 -18.97 1.62 8.26
CA GLY A 490 -19.29 1.84 9.67
C GLY A 490 -20.36 0.89 10.23
N ALA A 491 -21.26 0.35 9.41
CA ALA A 491 -22.23 -0.68 9.79
C ALA A 491 -21.57 -2.06 9.94
N MET A 492 -20.71 -2.44 8.99
CA MET A 492 -19.89 -3.66 9.06
C MET A 492 -18.91 -3.61 10.26
N SER A 493 -18.33 -2.45 10.53
CA SER A 493 -17.43 -2.18 11.65
C SER A 493 -18.10 -2.40 13.01
N LYS A 494 -19.38 -2.00 13.17
CA LYS A 494 -20.19 -2.33 14.38
C LYS A 494 -20.42 -3.82 14.57
N LYS A 495 -20.39 -4.62 13.50
CA LYS A 495 -20.48 -6.10 13.52
C LYS A 495 -19.10 -6.76 13.67
N GLY A 496 -18.03 -5.99 13.81
CA GLY A 496 -16.66 -6.45 14.08
C GLY A 496 -15.73 -6.53 12.87
N TRP A 497 -16.18 -6.09 11.68
CA TRP A 497 -15.39 -6.17 10.45
C TRP A 497 -14.55 -4.91 10.21
N THR A 498 -13.22 -5.02 10.33
CA THR A 498 -12.30 -3.98 9.90
C THR A 498 -12.11 -4.05 8.38
N LEU A 499 -12.80 -3.18 7.63
CA LEU A 499 -12.67 -3.04 6.18
C LEU A 499 -11.94 -1.73 5.84
N THR A 500 -11.48 -1.58 4.59
CA THR A 500 -10.73 -0.39 4.18
C THR A 500 -11.60 0.49 3.28
N GLY A 501 -12.10 1.61 3.81
CA GLY A 501 -12.68 2.68 2.99
C GLY A 501 -11.62 3.26 2.04
N ILE A 502 -11.95 3.36 0.76
CA ILE A 502 -11.09 3.94 -0.29
C ILE A 502 -11.85 5.01 -1.08
N GLN A 503 -11.11 5.82 -1.82
CA GLN A 503 -11.62 7.01 -2.51
C GLN A 503 -11.16 7.08 -3.98
N LEU A 504 -11.87 7.91 -4.76
CA LEU A 504 -11.64 8.12 -6.20
C LEU A 504 -11.75 6.83 -7.05
N PRO A 505 -12.91 6.13 -7.05
CA PRO A 505 -14.20 6.53 -6.46
C PRO A 505 -14.36 6.12 -4.98
N PRO A 506 -15.32 6.70 -4.24
CA PRO A 506 -15.70 6.20 -2.92
C PRO A 506 -16.12 4.72 -2.99
N ALA A 507 -15.42 3.84 -2.27
CA ALA A 507 -15.67 2.41 -2.25
C ALA A 507 -15.16 1.76 -0.94
N ILE A 508 -15.45 0.47 -0.74
CA ILE A 508 -14.85 -0.35 0.33
C ILE A 508 -13.98 -1.44 -0.30
N ASN A 509 -12.70 -1.46 0.00
CA ASN A 509 -11.79 -2.54 -0.34
C ASN A 509 -11.92 -3.69 0.68
N VAL A 510 -12.19 -4.88 0.16
CA VAL A 510 -12.24 -6.15 0.88
C VAL A 510 -11.10 -7.04 0.38
N SER A 511 -10.05 -7.17 1.19
CA SER A 511 -8.94 -8.10 0.92
C SER A 511 -9.24 -9.47 1.53
N VAL A 512 -9.46 -10.48 0.67
CA VAL A 512 -9.83 -11.84 1.05
C VAL A 512 -8.62 -12.55 1.65
N THR A 513 -8.46 -12.44 2.96
CA THR A 513 -7.45 -13.18 3.73
C THR A 513 -8.00 -14.52 4.22
N HIS A 514 -7.16 -15.36 4.84
CA HIS A 514 -7.64 -16.60 5.48
C HIS A 514 -8.67 -16.37 6.59
N ALA A 515 -8.72 -15.17 7.19
CA ALA A 515 -9.78 -14.81 8.14
C ALA A 515 -11.13 -14.59 7.45
N ILE A 516 -11.16 -13.98 6.25
CA ILE A 516 -12.38 -13.83 5.45
C ILE A 516 -12.78 -15.19 4.86
N PHE A 517 -11.83 -16.00 4.36
CA PHE A 517 -12.10 -17.37 3.91
C PHE A 517 -12.80 -18.22 4.99
N ALA A 518 -12.28 -18.21 6.23
CA ALA A 518 -12.86 -18.98 7.34
C ALA A 518 -14.24 -18.48 7.80
N ASN A 519 -14.60 -17.23 7.51
CA ASN A 519 -15.82 -16.58 7.98
C ASN A 519 -16.71 -16.05 6.83
N SER A 520 -16.54 -16.56 5.61
CA SER A 520 -17.17 -16.01 4.40
C SER A 520 -18.70 -15.98 4.47
N LYS A 521 -19.31 -17.02 5.05
CA LYS A 521 -20.76 -17.08 5.29
C LYS A 521 -21.25 -15.99 6.25
N GLN A 522 -20.50 -15.72 7.32
CA GLN A 522 -20.81 -14.66 8.28
C GLN A 522 -20.67 -13.28 7.63
N PHE A 523 -19.59 -13.06 6.86
CA PHE A 523 -19.40 -11.83 6.08
C PHE A 523 -20.57 -11.54 5.13
N CYS A 524 -21.07 -12.56 4.41
CA CYS A 524 -22.24 -12.43 3.55
C CYS A 524 -23.52 -12.04 4.31
N GLN A 525 -23.75 -12.63 5.48
CA GLN A 525 -24.90 -12.32 6.34
C GLN A 525 -24.81 -10.89 6.90
N ASP A 526 -23.65 -10.52 7.44
CA ASP A 526 -23.41 -9.19 8.01
C ASP A 526 -23.47 -8.09 6.95
N LEU A 527 -22.97 -8.33 5.74
CA LEU A 527 -23.04 -7.38 4.62
C LEU A 527 -24.48 -7.16 4.16
N LYS A 528 -25.25 -8.25 3.99
CA LYS A 528 -26.69 -8.19 3.68
C LYS A 528 -27.46 -7.42 4.75
N GLN A 529 -27.22 -7.71 6.03
CA GLN A 529 -27.89 -7.04 7.14
C GLN A 529 -27.49 -5.56 7.24
N SER A 530 -26.21 -5.23 7.04
CA SER A 530 -25.70 -3.84 7.09
C SER A 530 -26.31 -2.98 5.99
N ALA A 531 -26.36 -3.49 4.75
CA ALA A 531 -26.97 -2.77 3.62
C ALA A 531 -28.49 -2.53 3.80
N ILE A 532 -29.18 -3.38 4.58
CA ILE A 532 -30.57 -3.16 4.98
C ILE A 532 -30.66 -2.09 6.08
N GLU A 533 -29.81 -2.16 7.10
CA GLU A 533 -29.79 -1.21 8.23
C GLU A 533 -29.51 0.25 7.80
N GLU A 534 -28.82 0.47 6.68
CA GLU A 534 -28.61 1.81 6.10
C GLU A 534 -29.87 2.48 5.50
N THR A 535 -30.91 1.71 5.17
CA THR A 535 -32.06 2.17 4.36
C THR A 535 -33.22 2.77 5.18
N GLY A 536 -32.88 3.38 6.31
CA GLY A 536 -33.78 3.64 7.44
C GLY A 536 -34.62 4.92 7.38
N LEU A 537 -35.51 5.04 6.39
CA LEU A 537 -36.72 5.89 6.50
C LEU A 537 -37.99 5.04 6.35
N THR A 538 -38.31 4.30 7.41
CA THR A 538 -39.59 3.59 7.57
C THR A 538 -40.68 4.55 8.07
N TYR A 539 -41.84 4.57 7.41
CA TYR A 539 -43.04 5.26 7.87
C TYR A 539 -44.24 4.32 7.71
N GLY A 540 -45.08 4.17 8.73
CA GLY A 540 -46.33 3.42 8.61
C GLY A 540 -47.55 4.33 8.40
N CYS A 541 -48.60 3.80 7.79
CA CYS A 541 -49.97 4.28 8.03
C CYS A 541 -50.90 3.08 8.29
N LEU A 542 -52.11 3.35 8.78
CA LEU A 542 -53.01 2.33 9.31
C LEU A 542 -54.46 2.71 8.98
N ASP A 543 -55.29 1.75 8.61
CA ASP A 543 -56.73 1.96 8.35
C ASP A 543 -57.62 1.71 9.58
N LYS A 544 -58.93 1.90 9.43
CA LYS A 544 -59.91 1.65 10.51
C LYS A 544 -60.27 0.18 10.73
N ALA A 545 -59.68 -0.74 9.95
CA ALA A 545 -59.94 -2.19 10.00
C ALA A 545 -58.76 -2.99 10.57
N GLY A 546 -57.72 -2.32 11.08
CA GLY A 546 -56.55 -2.95 11.71
C GLY A 546 -55.41 -3.29 10.75
N ASN A 547 -55.47 -2.90 9.47
CA ASN A 547 -54.38 -3.16 8.53
C ASN A 547 -53.25 -2.14 8.74
N VAL A 548 -52.06 -2.62 9.11
CA VAL A 548 -50.85 -1.79 9.21
C VAL A 548 -50.08 -1.87 7.90
N THR A 549 -49.99 -0.74 7.17
CA THR A 549 -49.18 -0.64 5.95
C THR A 549 -47.86 0.06 6.28
N ILE A 550 -46.76 -0.68 6.24
CA ILE A 550 -45.41 -0.18 6.48
C ILE A 550 -44.81 0.25 5.14
N PHE A 551 -44.50 1.54 4.97
CA PHE A 551 -43.85 2.10 3.80
C PHE A 551 -42.35 2.26 4.04
N TYR A 552 -41.55 1.67 3.16
CA TYR A 552 -40.12 1.91 3.08
C TYR A 552 -39.88 3.01 2.04
N ILE A 553 -39.83 4.28 2.47
CA ILE A 553 -39.80 5.43 1.56
C ILE A 553 -38.61 5.35 0.60
N ASP A 554 -37.42 5.05 1.13
CA ASP A 554 -36.18 4.88 0.34
C ASP A 554 -36.22 3.72 -0.67
N LYS A 555 -37.19 2.80 -0.56
CA LYS A 555 -37.30 1.60 -1.41
C LYS A 555 -38.50 1.65 -2.35
N ASN A 556 -39.40 2.62 -2.19
CA ASN A 556 -40.69 2.72 -2.88
C ASN A 556 -41.50 1.40 -2.83
N ARG A 557 -41.52 0.76 -1.65
CA ARG A 557 -42.19 -0.52 -1.36
C ARG A 557 -43.01 -0.41 -0.08
N TYR A 558 -44.07 -1.21 0.01
CA TYR A 558 -44.87 -1.37 1.23
C TYR A 558 -44.99 -2.85 1.64
N SER A 559 -45.30 -3.09 2.91
CA SER A 559 -45.73 -4.39 3.43
C SER A 559 -46.92 -4.23 4.37
N ASN A 560 -47.90 -5.14 4.28
CA ASN A 560 -49.10 -5.12 5.12
C ASN A 560 -48.97 -6.14 6.26
N VAL A 561 -49.32 -5.73 7.47
CA VAL A 561 -49.52 -6.62 8.62
C VAL A 561 -51.01 -6.58 8.99
N ASP A 562 -51.65 -7.74 8.85
CA ASP A 562 -53.06 -8.00 9.21
C ASP A 562 -53.17 -8.17 10.74
N VAL A 563 -53.54 -7.10 11.44
CA VAL A 563 -53.71 -7.12 12.90
C VAL A 563 -55.19 -7.34 13.22
N LYS A 564 -55.57 -8.61 13.38
CA LYS A 564 -56.96 -9.10 13.56
C LYS A 564 -57.64 -8.68 14.87
N LYS A 565 -57.83 -7.37 15.08
CA LYS A 565 -58.62 -6.75 16.15
C LYS A 565 -59.15 -5.39 15.68
N ASP A 566 -60.47 -5.22 15.64
CA ASP A 566 -61.08 -3.90 15.54
C ASP A 566 -60.53 -2.98 16.64
N SER A 567 -60.06 -1.79 16.27
CA SER A 567 -59.49 -0.84 17.24
C SER A 567 -59.51 0.60 16.72
N SER A 568 -59.93 1.53 17.58
CA SER A 568 -60.27 2.91 17.25
C SER A 568 -59.18 3.93 17.59
N ASN A 569 -58.29 3.65 18.55
CA ASN A 569 -57.10 4.44 18.84
C ASN A 569 -55.82 3.60 18.82
N LEU A 570 -55.26 3.44 17.62
CA LEU A 570 -54.00 2.73 17.39
C LEU A 570 -52.82 3.70 17.36
N THR A 571 -51.93 3.60 18.35
CA THR A 571 -50.53 4.04 18.17
C THR A 571 -49.70 2.82 17.83
N PHE A 572 -48.77 2.95 16.90
CA PHE A 572 -47.84 1.89 16.54
C PHE A 572 -46.42 2.44 16.40
N ILE A 573 -45.41 1.58 16.56
CA ILE A 573 -44.01 1.96 16.34
C ILE A 573 -43.14 0.74 16.06
N GLU A 574 -42.21 0.89 15.12
CA GLU A 574 -41.13 -0.07 14.86
C GLU A 574 -40.21 -0.13 16.09
N ILE A 575 -40.02 -1.33 16.65
CA ILE A 575 -39.15 -1.56 17.81
C ILE A 575 -37.69 -1.73 17.36
N ASN A 576 -37.52 -2.49 16.27
CA ASN A 576 -36.32 -2.77 15.48
C ASN A 576 -36.80 -3.21 14.10
N THR A 577 -35.90 -3.39 13.12
CA THR A 577 -36.19 -3.74 11.69
C THR A 577 -36.85 -5.10 11.42
N GLY A 578 -37.57 -5.65 12.41
CA GLY A 578 -38.35 -6.88 12.33
C GLY A 578 -39.51 -6.96 13.33
N TYR A 579 -39.69 -5.99 14.24
CA TYR A 579 -40.74 -6.02 15.27
C TYR A 579 -41.56 -4.73 15.34
N LEU A 580 -42.88 -4.88 15.44
CA LEU A 580 -43.87 -3.81 15.51
C LEU A 580 -44.61 -3.85 16.86
N ALA A 581 -44.70 -2.71 17.56
CA ALA A 581 -45.61 -2.54 18.70
C ALA A 581 -46.92 -1.89 18.26
N VAL A 582 -48.06 -2.36 18.79
CA VAL A 582 -49.41 -1.85 18.49
C VAL A 582 -50.23 -1.75 19.79
N SER A 583 -50.82 -0.59 20.08
CA SER A 583 -51.75 -0.41 21.22
C SER A 583 -53.20 -0.68 20.83
N PHE A 584 -53.94 -1.41 21.67
CA PHE A 584 -55.35 -1.74 21.42
C PHE A 584 -56.32 -1.02 22.38
N ASP A 585 -57.60 -1.00 22.01
CA ASP A 585 -58.68 -0.39 22.81
C ASP A 585 -59.00 -1.16 24.10
N ASP A 586 -58.61 -2.43 24.21
CA ASP A 586 -58.61 -3.20 25.46
C ASP A 586 -57.44 -2.84 26.41
N PHE A 587 -56.72 -1.76 26.08
CA PHE A 587 -55.56 -1.20 26.79
C PHE A 587 -54.31 -2.09 26.76
N SER A 588 -54.29 -3.16 25.97
CA SER A 588 -53.09 -3.99 25.76
C SER A 588 -52.11 -3.35 24.76
N ILE A 589 -50.88 -3.87 24.75
CA ILE A 589 -49.94 -3.68 23.64
C ILE A 589 -49.60 -5.06 23.07
N GLY A 590 -49.85 -5.29 21.79
CA GLY A 590 -49.33 -6.45 21.07
C GLY A 590 -47.98 -6.14 20.43
N ILE A 591 -47.06 -7.11 20.47
CA ILE A 591 -45.80 -7.07 19.72
C ILE A 591 -45.89 -8.10 18.61
N TYR A 592 -45.65 -7.69 17.37
CA TYR A 592 -45.78 -8.50 16.16
C TYR A 592 -44.46 -8.60 15.41
N ASP A 593 -44.22 -9.75 14.80
CA ASP A 593 -43.13 -9.98 13.85
C ASP A 593 -43.51 -9.45 12.46
N ILE A 594 -42.67 -8.59 11.89
CA ILE A 594 -42.95 -7.89 10.62
C ILE A 594 -42.82 -8.84 9.40
N GLN A 595 -42.04 -9.92 9.51
CA GLN A 595 -41.82 -10.85 8.39
C GLN A 595 -42.91 -11.94 8.29
N THR A 596 -43.48 -12.33 9.43
CA THR A 596 -44.44 -13.45 9.53
C THR A 596 -45.84 -13.01 9.95
N GLY A 597 -46.04 -11.75 10.35
CA GLY A 597 -47.30 -11.21 10.86
C GLY A 597 -47.74 -11.79 12.22
N LYS A 598 -46.94 -12.68 12.83
CA LYS A 598 -47.32 -13.38 14.06
C LYS A 598 -47.15 -12.50 15.28
N GLN A 599 -48.08 -12.60 16.21
CA GLN A 599 -47.94 -11.99 17.53
C GLN A 599 -46.89 -12.77 18.34
N ILE A 600 -45.90 -12.05 18.87
CA ILE A 600 -44.82 -12.58 19.71
C ILE A 600 -45.19 -12.43 21.19
N GLN A 601 -45.74 -11.27 21.57
CA GLN A 601 -45.97 -10.89 22.96
C GLN A 601 -47.28 -10.10 23.11
N HIS A 602 -47.84 -10.15 24.31
CA HIS A 602 -48.99 -9.33 24.73
C HIS A 602 -48.66 -8.68 26.08
N LEU A 603 -48.92 -7.38 26.22
CA LEU A 603 -48.60 -6.59 27.40
C LEU A 603 -49.89 -6.06 28.05
N ASN A 604 -50.56 -6.94 28.81
CA ASN A 604 -51.75 -6.61 29.59
C ASN A 604 -51.35 -5.98 30.92
N TRP A 605 -51.40 -4.66 31.01
CA TRP A 605 -51.06 -3.95 32.26
C TRP A 605 -51.74 -2.59 32.45
N HIS A 606 -52.05 -1.88 31.37
CA HIS A 606 -52.68 -0.56 31.46
C HIS A 606 -54.16 -0.67 31.86
N LYS A 607 -54.63 0.29 32.67
CA LYS A 607 -56.04 0.40 33.12
C LYS A 607 -56.85 1.46 32.37
N PHE A 608 -56.22 2.14 31.42
CA PHE A 608 -56.78 3.24 30.64
C PHE A 608 -56.16 3.23 29.24
N GLN A 609 -56.86 3.83 28.28
CA GLN A 609 -56.43 3.88 26.88
C GLN A 609 -55.03 4.51 26.73
N ILE A 610 -54.22 3.85 25.90
CA ILE A 610 -52.86 4.28 25.58
C ILE A 610 -52.96 5.41 24.54
N LYS A 611 -52.41 6.57 24.87
CA LYS A 611 -52.46 7.79 24.05
C LYS A 611 -51.23 8.02 23.20
N ASN A 612 -50.12 7.36 23.55
CA ASN A 612 -48.87 7.44 22.81
C ASN A 612 -47.99 6.22 23.12
N LEU A 613 -47.25 5.77 22.10
CA LEU A 613 -46.15 4.81 22.19
C LEU A 613 -44.90 5.45 21.56
N GLN A 614 -43.74 5.31 22.20
CA GLN A 614 -42.46 5.72 21.62
C GLN A 614 -41.33 4.74 21.96
N VAL A 615 -40.40 4.56 21.02
CA VAL A 615 -39.21 3.72 21.16
C VAL A 615 -37.97 4.59 21.13
N ASN A 616 -36.99 4.27 21.97
CA ASN A 616 -35.61 4.72 21.77
C ASN A 616 -34.75 3.50 21.39
N HIS A 617 -34.40 3.42 20.11
CA HIS A 617 -33.61 2.30 19.54
C HIS A 617 -32.17 2.23 20.09
N ILE A 618 -31.63 3.34 20.60
CA ILE A 618 -30.26 3.40 21.16
C ILE A 618 -30.24 2.77 22.56
N THR A 619 -31.26 3.02 23.38
CA THR A 619 -31.36 2.46 24.74
C THR A 619 -32.07 1.11 24.80
N GLY A 620 -32.90 0.78 23.81
CA GLY A 620 -33.73 -0.42 23.85
C GLY A 620 -34.91 -0.31 24.81
N PHE A 621 -35.52 0.87 24.92
CA PHE A 621 -36.73 1.08 25.72
C PHE A 621 -37.94 1.49 24.87
N LEU A 622 -39.10 0.92 25.21
CA LEU A 622 -40.43 1.31 24.75
C LEU A 622 -41.12 2.09 25.89
N LEU A 623 -41.66 3.26 25.61
CA LEU A 623 -42.47 4.09 26.50
C LEU A 623 -43.93 4.02 26.06
N SER A 624 -44.83 3.68 26.98
CA SER A 624 -46.27 3.81 26.80
C SER A 624 -46.88 4.86 27.74
N VAL A 625 -47.84 5.62 27.23
CA VAL A 625 -48.45 6.77 27.91
C VAL A 625 -49.95 6.56 28.05
N THR A 626 -50.46 6.46 29.28
CA THR A 626 -51.90 6.48 29.59
C THR A 626 -52.30 7.80 30.22
N SER A 627 -53.60 8.03 30.47
CA SER A 627 -54.05 9.25 31.14
C SER A 627 -53.48 9.44 32.56
N ASP A 628 -53.17 8.36 33.27
CA ASP A 628 -52.77 8.34 34.68
C ASP A 628 -51.28 8.06 34.91
N ASN A 629 -50.57 7.48 33.93
CA ASN A 629 -49.26 6.88 34.14
C ASN A 629 -48.39 6.83 32.87
N LEU A 630 -47.07 6.80 33.09
CA LEU A 630 -46.03 6.58 32.08
C LEU A 630 -45.32 5.26 32.39
N THR A 631 -45.30 4.29 31.47
CA THR A 631 -44.63 2.99 31.68
C THR A 631 -43.45 2.82 30.73
N LEU A 632 -42.29 2.44 31.27
CA LEU A 632 -41.09 2.10 30.52
C LEU A 632 -40.89 0.58 30.50
N TRP A 633 -40.76 0.02 29.30
CA TRP A 633 -40.57 -1.40 29.01
C TRP A 633 -39.22 -1.62 28.36
N ASN A 634 -38.53 -2.68 28.75
CA ASN A 634 -37.27 -3.12 28.15
C ASN A 634 -37.56 -4.00 26.93
N ILE A 635 -37.09 -3.59 25.76
CA ILE A 635 -37.37 -4.25 24.48
C ILE A 635 -36.77 -5.66 24.39
N ARG A 636 -35.74 -5.98 25.18
CA ARG A 636 -35.01 -7.26 25.09
C ARG A 636 -35.70 -8.41 25.80
N ASN A 637 -36.56 -8.13 26.79
CA ASN A 637 -37.26 -9.12 27.60
C ASN A 637 -38.76 -8.81 27.76
N PHE A 638 -39.24 -7.71 27.18
CA PHE A 638 -40.58 -7.15 27.31
C PHE A 638 -41.06 -6.90 28.76
N GLN A 639 -40.13 -6.80 29.72
CA GLN A 639 -40.46 -6.53 31.11
C GLN A 639 -40.56 -5.03 31.39
N ARG A 640 -41.42 -4.68 32.34
CA ARG A 640 -41.61 -3.31 32.83
C ARG A 640 -40.50 -2.91 33.79
N GLU A 641 -39.64 -2.01 33.34
CA GLU A 641 -38.54 -1.42 34.13
C GLU A 641 -39.05 -0.37 35.14
N LYS A 642 -39.99 0.48 34.73
CA LYS A 642 -40.45 1.61 35.55
C LYS A 642 -41.86 2.07 35.22
N SER A 643 -42.54 2.63 36.21
CA SER A 643 -43.86 3.27 36.09
C SER A 643 -43.86 4.60 36.82
N ILE A 644 -44.48 5.65 36.26
CA ILE A 644 -44.59 6.98 36.86
C ILE A 644 -46.05 7.44 36.84
N PHE A 645 -46.77 7.11 37.92
CA PHE A 645 -48.16 7.52 38.15
C PHE A 645 -48.28 9.01 38.49
N CYS A 646 -49.38 9.63 38.09
CA CYS A 646 -49.76 10.99 38.49
C CYS A 646 -51.14 10.99 39.15
N LYS A 647 -51.25 11.42 40.41
CA LYS A 647 -52.52 11.37 41.16
C LYS A 647 -53.50 12.50 40.82
N ASN A 648 -53.02 13.67 40.38
CA ASN A 648 -53.83 14.91 40.31
C ASN A 648 -53.89 15.54 38.90
N SER A 649 -53.35 14.91 37.87
CA SER A 649 -53.25 15.50 36.53
C SER A 649 -53.19 14.43 35.45
N LYS A 650 -53.74 14.71 34.27
CA LYS A 650 -53.81 13.73 33.17
C LYS A 650 -52.67 13.92 32.18
N TYR A 651 -51.88 12.88 31.91
CA TYR A 651 -50.93 12.92 30.80
C TYR A 651 -51.68 12.95 29.45
N SER A 652 -51.05 13.62 28.49
CA SER A 652 -51.54 13.77 27.11
C SER A 652 -50.58 13.18 26.10
N GLN A 653 -49.28 13.41 26.28
CA GLN A 653 -48.20 12.92 25.42
C GLN A 653 -46.92 12.76 26.24
N GLY A 654 -45.98 11.95 25.76
CA GLY A 654 -44.66 11.75 26.38
C GLY A 654 -43.63 11.28 25.36
N CYS A 655 -42.36 11.67 25.56
CA CYS A 655 -41.26 11.45 24.63
C CYS A 655 -39.95 11.09 25.34
N LEU A 656 -39.17 10.19 24.73
CA LEU A 656 -37.83 9.82 25.18
C LEU A 656 -36.78 10.66 24.45
N VAL A 657 -35.93 11.39 25.19
CA VAL A 657 -34.82 12.15 24.60
C VAL A 657 -33.71 11.20 24.14
N HIS A 658 -33.06 11.55 23.03
CA HIS A 658 -32.11 10.69 22.29
C HIS A 658 -30.97 10.11 23.17
N SER A 659 -30.52 10.84 24.20
CA SER A 659 -29.47 10.38 25.13
C SER A 659 -29.91 9.34 26.16
N GLY A 660 -31.20 9.03 26.27
CA GLY A 660 -31.75 8.13 27.30
C GLY A 660 -31.81 8.73 28.71
N GLU A 661 -31.08 9.80 29.01
CA GLU A 661 -31.05 10.46 30.31
C GLU A 661 -32.36 11.19 30.69
N TYR A 662 -33.23 11.51 29.73
CA TYR A 662 -34.40 12.37 30.01
C TYR A 662 -35.67 11.86 29.32
N LEU A 663 -36.77 11.92 30.07
CA LEU A 663 -38.14 11.72 29.58
C LEU A 663 -38.90 13.03 29.74
N ILE A 664 -39.53 13.48 28.65
CA ILE A 664 -40.37 14.69 28.62
C ILE A 664 -41.83 14.24 28.58
N ALA A 665 -42.69 14.81 29.43
CA ALA A 665 -44.12 14.53 29.43
C ALA A 665 -44.95 15.82 29.42
N ILE A 666 -46.06 15.80 28.67
CA ILE A 666 -47.02 16.91 28.59
C ILE A 666 -48.24 16.53 29.42
N CYS A 667 -48.51 17.31 30.46
CA CYS A 667 -49.53 16.99 31.46
C CYS A 667 -50.56 18.12 31.60
N GLN A 668 -51.82 17.74 31.72
CA GLN A 668 -52.96 18.64 31.90
C GLN A 668 -53.31 18.69 33.40
N VAL A 669 -52.97 19.81 34.05
CA VAL A 669 -52.89 19.93 35.50
C VAL A 669 -54.04 20.77 36.08
N LYS A 670 -54.75 20.22 37.07
CA LYS A 670 -55.40 21.01 38.13
C LYS A 670 -54.58 20.85 39.41
N LYS A 671 -54.09 21.97 39.98
CA LYS A 671 -53.25 22.10 41.20
C LYS A 671 -52.82 20.78 41.89
N ILE A 672 -51.55 20.41 41.76
CA ILE A 672 -50.93 19.34 42.55
C ILE A 672 -50.35 19.93 43.84
N GLN A 673 -50.85 19.53 45.01
CA GLN A 673 -50.15 19.73 46.28
C GLN A 673 -49.08 18.65 46.46
N ASN A 674 -47.93 19.04 47.00
CA ASN A 674 -46.70 18.24 46.92
C ASN A 674 -46.49 17.38 48.18
N GLN A 675 -46.59 16.06 48.03
CA GLN A 675 -46.16 15.08 49.05
C GLN A 675 -45.43 13.88 48.41
N ASN A 676 -44.17 14.08 47.98
CA ASN A 676 -43.00 13.30 48.43
C ASN A 676 -41.73 13.63 47.62
N LYS A 677 -40.57 13.15 48.12
CA LYS A 677 -39.21 13.54 47.68
C LYS A 677 -38.87 13.15 46.22
N ILE A 678 -39.27 13.99 45.26
CA ILE A 678 -38.68 14.05 43.91
C ILE A 678 -38.20 15.49 43.67
N LYS A 679 -36.94 15.67 43.25
CA LYS A 679 -36.37 17.00 42.96
C LYS A 679 -36.80 17.44 41.55
N LEU A 680 -37.98 18.07 41.47
CA LEU A 680 -38.56 18.59 40.22
C LEU A 680 -37.91 19.93 39.84
N GLU A 681 -37.21 19.97 38.71
CA GLU A 681 -36.76 21.23 38.11
C GLU A 681 -37.82 21.77 37.14
N TRP A 682 -38.57 22.77 37.60
CA TRP A 682 -39.54 23.48 36.77
C TRP A 682 -38.86 24.63 36.02
N ARG A 683 -39.07 24.71 34.70
CA ARG A 683 -38.81 25.93 33.93
C ARG A 683 -40.11 26.42 33.32
N TYR A 684 -40.60 27.55 33.81
CA TYR A 684 -41.74 28.24 33.19
C TYR A 684 -41.35 28.79 31.82
N ASN A 685 -42.26 28.69 30.87
CA ASN A 685 -42.34 29.62 29.76
C ASN A 685 -43.83 29.87 29.48
N VAL A 686 -44.22 31.15 29.34
CA VAL A 686 -45.64 31.55 29.37
C VAL A 686 -46.23 31.52 27.98
N LEU A 687 -47.14 30.58 27.72
CA LEU A 687 -48.22 30.66 26.72
C LEU A 687 -49.27 29.56 26.99
N GLN A 688 -50.46 29.99 27.46
CA GLN A 688 -51.73 29.28 27.63
C GLN A 688 -51.78 27.75 27.94
N GLN A 689 -52.22 27.42 29.16
CA GLN A 689 -52.93 26.19 29.58
C GLN A 689 -52.30 24.79 29.34
N ARG A 690 -51.05 24.64 28.93
CA ARG A 690 -50.34 23.33 28.94
C ARG A 690 -49.05 23.41 29.77
N GLN A 691 -48.79 22.39 30.59
CA GLN A 691 -47.58 22.31 31.42
C GLN A 691 -46.69 21.15 30.99
N PHE A 692 -45.38 21.41 30.95
CA PHE A 692 -44.34 20.46 30.58
C PHE A 692 -43.60 19.98 31.83
N ALA A 693 -43.36 18.67 31.93
CA ALA A 693 -42.57 18.06 32.99
C ALA A 693 -41.37 17.29 32.39
N MET A 694 -40.19 17.51 32.96
CA MET A 694 -38.96 16.77 32.63
C MET A 694 -38.59 15.84 33.78
N TYR A 695 -38.30 14.58 33.46
CA TYR A 695 -37.88 13.56 34.39
C TYR A 695 -36.50 13.03 34.01
N LYS A 696 -35.52 13.15 34.91
CA LYS A 696 -34.16 12.64 34.68
C LYS A 696 -34.04 11.16 35.08
N ILE A 697 -33.49 10.36 34.16
CA ILE A 697 -33.11 8.96 34.32
C ILE A 697 -31.59 8.93 34.53
N ASN A 698 -31.15 8.78 35.78
CA ASN A 698 -29.73 8.89 36.14
C ASN A 698 -28.92 7.63 35.82
N LYS A 699 -28.09 7.66 34.77
CA LYS A 699 -26.76 7.01 34.74
C LYS A 699 -25.88 7.56 33.60
N PHE A 700 -24.57 7.58 33.85
CA PHE A 700 -23.47 8.08 32.99
C PHE A 700 -23.35 9.61 32.80
N LYS A 701 -22.35 10.18 33.50
CA LYS A 701 -21.80 11.52 33.23
C LYS A 701 -20.64 11.40 32.24
N TYR A 702 -20.58 12.28 31.24
CA TYR A 702 -19.33 12.76 30.66
C TYR A 702 -19.38 14.28 30.49
N LYS A 703 -18.28 14.97 30.79
CA LYS A 703 -18.10 16.40 30.52
C LYS A 703 -17.13 16.54 29.35
N ILE A 704 -17.52 17.32 28.33
CA ILE A 704 -16.58 17.87 27.35
C ILE A 704 -16.17 19.25 27.84
N PHE A 705 -14.88 19.58 27.70
CA PHE A 705 -14.32 20.88 28.05
C PHE A 705 -13.78 21.54 26.78
N VAL A 706 -14.15 22.80 26.54
CA VAL A 706 -13.60 23.64 25.47
C VAL A 706 -13.36 25.03 26.05
N LYS A 707 -12.17 25.60 25.82
CA LYS A 707 -11.93 27.04 26.00
C LYS A 707 -10.80 27.52 25.08
N GLN A 708 -10.93 28.75 24.59
CA GLN A 708 -9.99 29.42 23.69
C GLN A 708 -9.09 30.41 24.46
N MET A 709 -7.91 30.72 23.91
CA MET A 709 -7.34 32.06 23.66
C MET A 709 -5.96 31.86 22.99
N LEU A 710 -5.47 32.59 21.96
CA LEU A 710 -5.54 33.98 21.46
C LEU A 710 -4.48 34.96 21.99
N TYR A 711 -4.03 35.82 21.06
CA TYR A 711 -3.00 36.88 21.13
C TYR A 711 -1.52 36.41 21.13
N GLY A 712 -0.57 37.13 20.50
CA GLY A 712 -0.69 38.44 19.80
C GLY A 712 0.44 38.74 18.78
N GLN A 713 0.36 39.94 18.16
CA GLN A 713 1.27 40.51 17.14
C GLN A 713 2.51 41.16 17.81
N PHE A 714 3.58 41.68 17.16
CA PHE A 714 3.85 42.21 15.80
C PHE A 714 5.25 41.74 15.28
N PHE A 715 6.05 42.33 14.37
CA PHE A 715 6.07 43.64 13.65
C PHE A 715 6.90 43.62 12.33
N ARG A 716 6.69 44.70 11.54
CA ARG A 716 7.47 45.37 10.45
C ARG A 716 8.72 44.72 9.78
N GLY A 717 8.82 44.96 8.46
CA GLY A 717 10.01 44.77 7.61
C GLY A 717 10.77 46.08 7.30
N PRO A 718 11.00 46.44 6.02
CA PRO A 718 11.99 45.77 5.16
C PRO A 718 13.05 46.74 4.58
N ILE A 719 14.31 46.27 4.50
CA ILE A 719 15.51 46.93 3.93
C ILE A 719 16.56 45.80 3.70
N TYR A 720 17.34 45.72 2.62
CA TYR A 720 17.46 46.58 1.43
C TYR A 720 17.85 45.81 0.14
N MET A 721 17.84 46.54 -0.97
CA MET A 721 18.43 46.22 -2.27
C MET A 721 19.97 46.15 -2.24
N TYR A 722 20.57 45.06 -2.72
CA TYR A 722 21.86 45.01 -3.44
C TYR A 722 21.92 43.69 -4.26
N TRP A 723 23.01 43.43 -5.00
CA TRP A 723 23.21 42.24 -5.88
C TRP A 723 22.37 42.17 -7.17
N TRP A 724 21.90 43.29 -7.71
CA TRP A 724 21.48 43.40 -9.13
C TRP A 724 22.40 44.32 -9.94
N ARG A 725 23.71 44.29 -9.64
CA ARG A 725 24.73 45.19 -10.23
C ARG A 725 26.10 44.56 -10.51
N ILE A 726 26.20 43.22 -10.54
CA ILE A 726 27.42 42.47 -10.92
C ILE A 726 27.09 41.45 -12.03
N LEU A 727 26.39 41.92 -13.07
CA LEU A 727 26.11 41.16 -14.30
C LEU A 727 26.02 42.05 -15.56
N VAL A 728 26.37 43.33 -15.43
CA VAL A 728 26.50 44.31 -16.53
C VAL A 728 27.99 44.73 -16.67
N PHE A 729 28.88 43.77 -16.42
CA PHE A 729 30.35 43.94 -16.49
C PHE A 729 31.05 42.68 -17.06
N VAL A 730 30.28 41.88 -17.82
CA VAL A 730 30.73 40.65 -18.52
C VAL A 730 30.15 40.62 -19.96
N CYS A 731 29.66 41.76 -20.44
CA CYS A 731 29.11 41.96 -21.79
C CYS A 731 29.76 43.20 -22.45
N SER A 732 31.06 43.35 -22.21
CA SER A 732 31.97 44.39 -22.69
C SER A 732 33.38 43.80 -22.74
#